data_AF-A0A225WL68-F1
#
_entry.id   AF-A0A225WL68-F1
#
_cell.length_a   1.000
_cell.length_b   1.000
_cell.length_c   1.000
_cell.angle_alpha   90.00
_cell.angle_beta   90.00
_cell.angle_gamma   90.00
#
_symmetry.space_group_name_H-M   'P 1'
#
loop_
_entity.id
_entity.type
_entity.pdbx_description
1 polymer ?
#
loop_
_entity_poly.entity_id
_entity_poly.type
_entity_poly.pdbx_seq_one_letter_code
_entity_poly.pdbx_strand_id
1 'polypeptide(L)'
;MDVSNKLNRELLRWIQSLDLAYSIKNVKRDFANGFLVAEILSRYYDKDISMHSYDNGIGMKVKKDNWDQLVKLFARFADLELLTTKSDIDAIIHCQNGAAVSFLTKLYQCLTKRTIQPTAVPQPPTGVGNMGAPITKGLDTVEEIPPYAKPTNSAFIRDKMRESEIAEMQDQTQINRKVRDIHAQHEETQQLERLMTDSDRYPALRSASKATVLRGATKPVRNDDSNPVLMTQQIVREVQIKTINQKGLEKLRATREAKENESLGYSGSSGLLGDGRGVASFDTRGMNGGHSNPELVQRRKPMDLLNETVSNKLTSMGLALKPRGGKDKFENFVDNAYEGNVFGEQECVEVLRSIGTEAELLVVSFLDFPREFWKFVGLMYPFLAEHDESHPFFLGAVNLFVTLGHQCIRRDSTASSLFMPEFLLPKFTTILSRYSSKRAPLLRILYAFLPNTALAHIQAIKQMREAMNDDIPLFIHMLTILIGMENELDDTLVDLYHYYCCIGLETPCEKLRAACLSMLIPFLNYDVNLIVDLLPRLTQLSSRHAWWEVKAQLLIVASAFLRVAPTHQMQNEVETGDDIAVPEEPARDFTDQIELCLTIIEREFHPEASLNLRRVGLSYLARNLEHYQELVPLYVDVLFSLPIPLPIRGASGATYQLLPLVSNWDAVAIAKQVFYEHKNQSPDPDVLIVMWKCFEQLSHTGQQLSVRMLYDQMKGYVVSGFSSASTCELSANIVKVALVALDGSEIDVFQHAALVETLQKLVSRNVEDIRQQTVVKMLHDAHVLGAGSAERVLRCVNNLRSMCDVDTFKSSLFSIAFELDG
;
A
#
# COMPACT_ATOMS: atom_id res chain seq x y z
N MET A 1 7.80 20.13 22.32
CA MET A 1 7.61 21.12 21.23
C MET A 1 8.23 22.43 21.68
N ASP A 2 9.21 22.96 20.94
CA ASP A 2 9.92 24.19 21.27
C ASP A 2 8.99 25.41 21.24
N VAL A 3 8.74 26.03 22.40
CA VAL A 3 7.91 27.23 22.53
C VAL A 3 8.55 28.45 21.84
N SER A 4 9.87 28.41 21.64
CA SER A 4 10.70 29.50 21.10
C SER A 4 10.39 29.90 19.64
N ASN A 5 9.79 29.02 18.84
CA ASN A 5 9.56 29.26 17.40
C ASN A 5 8.09 29.60 17.06
N LYS A 6 7.21 29.77 18.06
CA LYS A 6 5.80 30.15 17.85
C LYS A 6 5.66 31.67 17.78
N LEU A 7 4.94 32.16 16.77
CA LEU A 7 4.59 33.59 16.66
C LEU A 7 3.45 33.93 17.62
N ASN A 8 3.55 35.10 18.27
CA ASN A 8 2.44 35.67 19.05
C ASN A 8 1.23 35.90 18.13
N ARG A 9 0.01 35.73 18.66
CA ARG A 9 -1.26 35.97 17.96
C ARG A 9 -1.32 37.34 17.27
N GLU A 10 -0.72 38.37 17.87
CA GLU A 10 -0.64 39.71 17.27
C GLU A 10 0.25 39.73 16.01
N LEU A 11 1.44 39.12 16.07
CA LEU A 11 2.33 38.97 14.92
C LEU A 11 1.70 38.14 13.81
N LEU A 12 1.01 37.04 14.15
CA LEU A 12 0.31 36.21 13.18
C LEU A 12 -0.77 36.98 12.42
N ARG A 13 -1.60 37.75 13.14
CA ARG A 13 -2.63 38.59 12.50
C ARG A 13 -2.01 39.67 11.61
N TRP A 14 -0.94 40.29 12.07
CA TRP A 14 -0.24 41.29 11.28
C TRP A 14 0.30 40.70 9.97
N ILE A 15 1.02 39.59 10.04
CA ILE A 15 1.60 38.98 8.84
C ILE A 15 0.50 38.49 7.88
N GLN A 16 -0.59 37.91 8.40
CA GLN A 16 -1.75 37.51 7.57
C GLN A 16 -2.43 38.70 6.90
N SER A 17 -2.46 39.87 7.55
CA SER A 17 -3.05 41.08 6.95
C SER A 17 -2.25 41.65 5.78
N LEU A 18 -0.98 41.23 5.62
CA LEU A 18 -0.12 41.68 4.55
C LEU A 18 -0.34 40.93 3.23
N ASP A 19 -1.18 39.89 3.19
CA ASP A 19 -1.50 39.09 1.99
C ASP A 19 -0.26 38.71 1.17
N LEU A 20 0.71 38.07 1.83
CA LEU A 20 1.97 37.63 1.21
C LEU A 20 1.72 36.49 0.20
N ALA A 21 2.51 36.45 -0.87
CA ALA A 21 2.42 35.47 -1.94
C ALA A 21 2.66 34.02 -1.45
N TYR A 22 3.39 33.86 -0.34
CA TYR A 22 3.67 32.57 0.28
C TYR A 22 3.09 32.46 1.68
N SER A 23 2.41 31.33 1.94
CA SER A 23 1.96 30.97 3.29
C SER A 23 3.13 30.55 4.17
N ILE A 24 3.18 31.06 5.40
CA ILE A 24 4.22 30.74 6.38
C ILE A 24 3.84 29.45 7.09
N LYS A 25 4.59 28.37 6.83
CA LYS A 25 4.39 27.05 7.43
C LYS A 25 5.42 26.78 8.53
N ASN A 26 6.67 27.23 8.33
CA ASN A 26 7.76 27.09 9.28
C ASN A 26 8.52 28.41 9.38
N VAL A 27 8.19 29.20 10.41
CA VAL A 27 8.73 30.54 10.66
C VAL A 27 10.27 30.58 10.59
N LYS A 28 10.94 29.58 11.18
CA LYS A 28 12.40 29.53 11.21
C LYS A 28 13.02 29.27 9.83
N ARG A 29 12.40 28.43 9.00
CA ARG A 29 12.92 28.10 7.66
C ARG A 29 12.52 29.14 6.62
N ASP A 30 11.26 29.56 6.65
CA ASP A 30 10.66 30.37 5.60
C ASP A 30 11.23 31.81 5.63
N PHE A 31 11.59 32.32 6.82
CA PHE A 31 12.26 33.62 6.96
C PHE A 31 13.79 33.58 6.84
N ALA A 32 14.43 32.40 6.87
CA ALA A 32 15.89 32.29 6.81
C ALA A 32 16.51 32.82 5.51
N ASN A 33 15.78 32.77 4.40
CA ASN A 33 16.26 33.24 3.10
C ASN A 33 16.23 34.77 2.97
N GLY A 34 15.39 35.48 3.72
CA GLY A 34 15.22 36.93 3.61
C GLY A 34 14.21 37.38 2.53
N PHE A 35 13.83 36.53 1.56
CA PHE A 35 12.85 36.88 0.54
C PHE A 35 11.49 37.32 1.10
N LEU A 36 10.94 36.58 2.10
CA LEU A 36 9.69 36.99 2.75
C LEU A 36 9.82 38.29 3.55
N VAL A 37 11.02 38.59 4.05
CA VAL A 37 11.29 39.87 4.73
C VAL A 37 11.26 41.01 3.70
N ALA A 38 11.88 40.83 2.54
CA ALA A 38 11.80 41.77 1.42
C ALA A 38 10.35 41.96 0.96
N GLU A 39 9.57 40.89 0.88
CA GLU A 39 8.16 40.96 0.52
C GLU A 39 7.33 41.74 1.54
N ILE A 40 7.51 41.50 2.84
CA ILE A 40 6.87 42.28 3.89
C ILE A 40 7.21 43.77 3.73
N LEU A 41 8.49 44.09 3.57
CA LEU A 41 8.94 45.48 3.43
C LEU A 41 8.45 46.13 2.14
N SER A 42 8.24 45.38 1.05
CA SER A 42 7.70 45.90 -0.21
C SER A 42 6.29 46.47 -0.06
N ARG A 43 5.54 46.03 0.95
CA ARG A 43 4.22 46.58 1.29
C ARG A 43 4.29 47.95 1.99
N TYR A 44 5.46 48.29 2.56
CA TYR A 44 5.67 49.55 3.29
C TYR A 44 6.58 50.53 2.52
N TYR A 45 7.50 50.01 1.71
CA TYR A 45 8.52 50.76 0.96
C TYR A 45 8.52 50.30 -0.52
N ASP A 46 7.37 50.45 -1.18
CA ASP A 46 7.12 49.99 -2.56
C ASP A 46 8.12 50.52 -3.60
N LYS A 47 8.60 51.76 -3.42
CA LYS A 47 9.56 52.42 -4.31
C LYS A 47 11.02 52.03 -4.09
N ASP A 48 11.34 51.49 -2.91
CA ASP A 48 12.71 51.21 -2.49
C ASP A 48 13.06 49.71 -2.61
N ILE A 49 12.06 48.85 -2.83
CA ILE A 49 12.22 47.40 -2.93
C ILE A 49 11.75 46.89 -4.28
N SER A 50 12.72 46.39 -5.06
CA SER A 50 12.45 45.59 -6.25
C SER A 50 12.44 44.11 -5.88
N MET A 51 11.26 43.48 -5.87
CA MET A 51 11.15 42.04 -5.59
C MET A 51 11.90 41.16 -6.61
N HIS A 52 12.16 41.65 -7.83
CA HIS A 52 12.95 40.95 -8.85
C HIS A 52 14.44 40.82 -8.49
N SER A 53 14.93 41.58 -7.51
CA SER A 53 16.32 41.54 -7.07
C SER A 53 16.60 40.48 -6.00
N TYR A 54 15.55 39.84 -5.46
CA TYR A 54 15.64 38.81 -4.42
C TYR A 54 15.32 37.43 -4.98
N ASP A 55 16.11 36.42 -4.62
CA ASP A 55 15.96 35.04 -5.09
C ASP A 55 15.45 34.12 -3.97
N ASN A 56 14.41 33.32 -4.23
CA ASN A 56 13.85 32.38 -3.27
C ASN A 56 14.63 31.04 -3.16
N GLY A 57 15.87 31.00 -3.63
CA GLY A 57 16.75 29.83 -3.56
C GLY A 57 17.16 29.41 -2.14
N ILE A 58 17.32 28.11 -1.90
CA ILE A 58 17.61 27.58 -0.55
C ILE A 58 19.11 27.59 -0.16
N GLY A 59 20.00 27.89 -1.10
CA GLY A 59 21.46 27.82 -0.90
C GLY A 59 22.02 28.96 -0.05
N MET A 60 23.07 28.68 0.73
CA MET A 60 23.68 29.66 1.66
C MET A 60 24.12 30.96 0.98
N LYS A 61 24.68 30.86 -0.24
CA LYS A 61 25.10 32.03 -1.03
C LYS A 61 23.93 32.96 -1.35
N VAL A 62 22.77 32.38 -1.71
CA VAL A 62 21.55 33.14 -2.03
C VAL A 62 20.99 33.81 -0.79
N LYS A 63 20.95 33.10 0.34
CA LYS A 63 20.52 33.67 1.62
C LYS A 63 21.39 34.88 2.00
N LYS A 64 22.71 34.74 1.97
CA LYS A 64 23.64 35.84 2.29
C LYS A 64 23.45 37.03 1.36
N ASP A 65 23.32 36.80 0.05
CA ASP A 65 23.10 37.89 -0.92
C ASP A 65 21.79 38.64 -0.66
N ASN A 66 20.68 37.94 -0.42
CA ASN A 66 19.40 38.56 -0.07
C ASN A 66 19.50 39.39 1.23
N TRP A 67 20.14 38.84 2.28
CA TRP A 67 20.31 39.56 3.54
C TRP A 67 21.27 40.76 3.42
N ASP A 68 22.31 40.69 2.59
CA ASP A 68 23.20 41.83 2.30
C ASP A 68 22.45 42.97 1.59
N GLN A 69 21.50 42.63 0.70
CA GLN A 69 20.61 43.60 0.07
C GLN A 69 19.66 44.25 1.10
N LEU A 70 19.06 43.44 1.99
CA LEU A 70 18.19 43.94 3.09
C LEU A 70 18.96 44.83 4.07
N VAL A 71 20.19 44.49 4.44
CA VAL A 71 21.05 45.29 5.32
C VAL A 71 21.31 46.68 4.75
N LYS A 72 21.62 46.76 3.44
CA LYS A 72 21.80 48.04 2.75
C LYS A 72 20.52 48.88 2.75
N LEU A 73 19.35 48.23 2.75
CA LEU A 73 18.06 48.90 2.83
C LEU A 73 17.75 49.37 4.25
N PHE A 74 17.98 48.54 5.27
CA PHE A 74 17.79 48.91 6.68
C PHE A 74 18.62 50.13 7.06
N ALA A 75 19.85 50.21 6.56
CA ALA A 75 20.73 51.36 6.78
C ALA A 75 20.24 52.69 6.16
N ARG A 76 19.28 52.65 5.22
CA ARG A 76 18.71 53.87 4.60
C ARG A 76 17.58 54.48 5.42
N PHE A 77 16.95 53.71 6.30
CA PHE A 77 15.80 54.15 7.09
C PHE A 77 16.15 54.11 8.58
N ALA A 78 16.18 55.28 9.23
CA ALA A 78 16.50 55.38 10.66
C ALA A 78 15.61 54.50 11.55
N ASP A 79 14.37 54.25 11.12
CA ASP A 79 13.40 53.40 11.80
C ASP A 79 13.73 51.89 11.76
N LEU A 80 14.56 51.46 10.81
CA LEU A 80 14.94 50.05 10.59
C LEU A 80 16.39 49.76 11.00
N GLU A 81 17.16 50.77 11.41
CA GLU A 81 18.59 50.63 11.74
C GLU A 81 18.84 49.58 12.83
N LEU A 82 17.90 49.43 13.77
CA LEU A 82 17.93 48.42 14.84
C LEU A 82 17.94 46.97 14.33
N LEU A 83 17.53 46.74 13.07
CA LEU A 83 17.51 45.42 12.41
C LEU A 83 18.85 45.05 11.76
N THR A 84 19.80 45.97 11.67
CA THR A 84 21.12 45.76 11.02
C THR A 84 22.10 44.97 11.89
N THR A 85 21.66 44.44 13.03
CA THR A 85 22.52 43.67 13.93
C THR A 85 22.99 42.39 13.25
N LYS A 86 24.27 42.33 12.84
CA LYS A 86 24.85 41.21 12.09
C LYS A 86 24.66 39.86 12.77
N SER A 87 24.82 39.80 14.10
CA SER A 87 24.63 38.57 14.89
C SER A 87 23.19 38.03 14.80
N ASP A 88 22.18 38.91 14.77
CA ASP A 88 20.78 38.50 14.67
C ASP A 88 20.49 37.94 13.27
N ILE A 89 21.04 38.58 12.24
CA ILE A 89 20.90 38.16 10.84
C ILE A 89 21.57 36.81 10.60
N ASP A 90 22.81 36.64 11.08
CA ASP A 90 23.54 35.37 10.97
C ASP A 90 22.78 34.25 11.70
N ALA A 91 22.16 34.52 12.86
CA ALA A 91 21.31 33.57 13.56
C ALA A 91 20.06 33.17 12.75
N ILE A 92 19.45 34.10 12.00
CA ILE A 92 18.29 33.81 11.14
C ILE A 92 18.71 32.98 9.92
N ILE A 93 19.81 33.33 9.25
CA ILE A 93 20.33 32.62 8.07
C ILE A 93 20.58 31.14 8.38
N HIS A 94 21.13 30.87 9.56
CA HIS A 94 21.42 29.52 10.05
C HIS A 94 20.23 28.80 10.71
N CYS A 95 19.06 29.43 10.69
CA CYS A 95 17.84 28.92 11.29
C CYS A 95 18.08 28.60 12.78
N GLN A 96 18.57 29.52 13.60
CA GLN A 96 18.66 29.32 15.05
C GLN A 96 17.28 29.43 15.71
N ASN A 97 17.07 28.69 16.80
CA ASN A 97 15.77 28.67 17.50
C ASN A 97 15.44 30.06 18.06
N GLY A 98 14.21 30.54 17.81
CA GLY A 98 13.73 31.85 18.27
C GLY A 98 14.25 33.08 17.51
N ALA A 99 15.31 32.95 16.70
CA ALA A 99 15.92 34.08 15.99
C ALA A 99 14.95 34.79 15.03
N ALA A 100 14.23 34.03 14.20
CA ALA A 100 13.24 34.58 13.27
C ALA A 100 12.07 35.27 13.99
N VAL A 101 11.62 34.72 15.13
CA VAL A 101 10.51 35.29 15.92
C VAL A 101 10.94 36.61 16.58
N SER A 102 12.16 36.65 17.16
CA SER A 102 12.74 37.86 17.74
C SER A 102 12.87 38.96 16.68
N PHE A 103 13.40 38.62 15.50
CA PHE A 103 13.52 39.54 14.38
C PHE A 103 12.17 40.08 13.91
N LEU A 104 11.17 39.21 13.70
CA LEU A 104 9.83 39.63 13.29
C LEU A 104 9.14 40.52 14.31
N THR A 105 9.42 40.30 15.61
CA THR A 105 8.94 41.17 16.69
C THR A 105 9.54 42.57 16.57
N LYS A 106 10.86 42.68 16.33
CA LYS A 106 11.53 43.96 16.11
C LYS A 106 11.02 44.64 14.84
N LEU A 107 10.92 43.89 13.74
CA LEU A 107 10.42 44.38 12.45
C LEU A 107 8.99 44.93 12.57
N TYR A 108 8.09 44.22 13.27
CA TYR A 108 6.75 44.69 13.55
C TYR A 108 6.73 46.02 14.32
N GLN A 109 7.54 46.13 15.37
CA GLN A 109 7.65 47.35 16.18
C GLN A 109 8.19 48.52 15.36
N CYS A 110 9.19 48.28 14.51
CA CYS A 110 9.76 49.30 13.64
C CYS A 110 8.74 49.83 12.61
N LEU A 111 7.97 48.93 11.97
CA LEU A 111 7.03 49.27 10.91
C LEU A 111 5.70 49.84 11.41
N THR A 112 5.19 49.33 12.54
CA THR A 112 3.86 49.71 13.04
C THR A 112 3.91 50.70 14.21
N LYS A 113 5.09 50.93 14.80
CA LYS A 113 5.32 51.71 16.02
C LYS A 113 4.52 51.21 17.24
N ARG A 114 4.09 49.93 17.22
CA ARG A 114 3.34 49.29 18.31
C ARG A 114 4.20 48.27 19.04
N THR A 115 4.18 48.28 20.36
CA THR A 115 4.87 47.29 21.19
C THR A 115 3.98 46.08 21.48
N ILE A 116 4.49 44.88 21.26
CA ILE A 116 3.80 43.63 21.56
C ILE A 116 3.89 43.34 23.06
N GLN A 117 2.75 43.14 23.73
CA GLN A 117 2.75 42.74 25.14
C GLN A 117 3.28 41.31 25.29
N PRO A 118 4.21 41.04 26.24
CA PRO A 118 4.63 39.68 26.56
C PRO A 118 3.41 38.87 27.02
N THR A 119 3.17 37.72 26.39
CA THR A 119 2.10 36.81 26.79
C THR A 119 2.39 36.30 28.20
N ALA A 120 1.68 36.82 29.22
CA ALA A 120 1.69 36.24 30.56
C ALA A 120 1.13 34.82 30.47
N VAL A 121 1.93 33.83 30.86
CA VAL A 121 1.51 32.43 30.95
C VAL A 121 0.52 32.32 32.12
N PRO A 122 -0.67 31.70 31.96
CA PRO A 122 -1.62 31.54 33.07
C PRO A 122 -1.06 30.58 34.12
N GLN A 123 -0.84 31.05 35.35
CA GLN A 123 -0.60 30.18 36.51
C GLN A 123 -1.93 29.58 37.01
N PRO A 124 -2.00 28.26 37.29
CA PRO A 124 -3.08 27.66 38.09
C PRO A 124 -2.94 27.98 39.59
N PRO A 125 -4.02 27.84 40.39
CA PRO A 125 -4.23 28.58 41.64
C PRO A 125 -3.50 28.00 42.85
N THR A 126 -2.98 28.90 43.70
CA THR A 126 -2.50 28.61 45.04
C THR A 126 -3.65 28.24 46.00
N GLY A 127 -3.53 27.10 46.69
CA GLY A 127 -4.29 26.76 47.90
C GLY A 127 -3.39 26.69 49.14
N VAL A 128 -3.46 27.75 49.97
CA VAL A 128 -3.39 27.89 51.45
C VAL A 128 -2.68 26.78 52.29
N GLY A 129 -1.82 27.02 53.30
CA GLY A 129 -1.26 28.16 54.04
C GLY A 129 0.06 27.68 54.73
N ASN A 130 0.91 28.43 55.45
CA ASN A 130 0.69 29.47 56.45
C ASN A 130 2.03 30.22 56.73
N MET A 131 1.95 31.55 56.88
CA MET A 131 2.70 32.49 57.75
C MET A 131 4.24 32.44 57.92
N GLY A 132 4.91 33.52 57.49
CA GLY A 132 6.20 34.01 58.04
C GLY A 132 7.01 34.92 57.09
N ALA A 133 6.84 36.24 57.17
CA ALA A 133 7.62 37.28 56.45
C ALA A 133 9.00 37.55 57.12
N PRO A 134 9.88 38.46 56.62
CA PRO A 134 10.32 38.74 55.23
C PRO A 134 11.87 38.86 55.12
N ILE A 135 12.53 38.39 54.04
CA ILE A 135 13.86 38.92 53.64
C ILE A 135 13.98 39.01 52.11
N THR A 136 14.55 40.14 51.69
CA THR A 136 14.65 40.73 50.36
C THR A 136 15.77 40.17 49.47
N LYS A 137 15.53 40.28 48.14
CA LYS A 137 16.47 40.38 46.99
C LYS A 137 17.15 39.11 46.46
N GLY A 138 16.90 38.84 45.18
CA GLY A 138 17.72 37.97 44.32
C GLY A 138 16.94 37.49 43.12
N LEU A 139 17.25 38.05 41.95
CA LEU A 139 16.76 37.67 40.62
C LEU A 139 17.22 36.22 40.31
N ASP A 140 16.46 35.53 39.44
CA ASP A 140 16.74 34.21 38.81
C ASP A 140 15.86 33.04 39.32
N THR A 141 14.57 33.07 38.98
CA THR A 141 13.79 31.83 38.87
C THR A 141 13.88 31.31 37.44
N VAL A 142 14.94 30.56 37.15
CA VAL A 142 14.96 29.66 35.99
C VAL A 142 13.92 28.59 36.28
N GLU A 143 12.89 28.50 35.43
CA GLU A 143 11.97 27.37 35.42
C GLU A 143 12.81 26.08 35.34
N GLU A 144 12.90 25.33 36.45
CA GLU A 144 13.68 24.11 36.51
C GLU A 144 12.96 23.06 35.66
N ILE A 145 13.40 22.91 34.41
CA ILE A 145 12.83 21.96 33.45
C ILE A 145 12.96 20.56 34.06
N PRO A 146 11.85 19.84 34.29
CA PRO A 146 11.90 18.50 34.87
C PRO A 146 12.86 17.58 34.10
N PRO A 147 13.53 16.61 34.75
CA PRO A 147 14.55 15.77 34.11
C PRO A 147 14.08 15.09 32.81
N TYR A 148 12.79 14.73 32.72
CA TYR A 148 12.19 14.10 31.54
C TYR A 148 11.90 15.07 30.37
N ALA A 149 11.92 16.39 30.61
CA ALA A 149 11.67 17.43 29.62
C ALA A 149 12.95 18.12 29.12
N LYS A 150 14.13 17.68 29.60
CA LYS A 150 15.42 18.19 29.13
C LYS A 150 15.70 17.71 27.70
N PRO A 151 16.39 18.52 26.88
CA PRO A 151 16.71 18.15 25.50
C PRO A 151 17.63 16.92 25.47
N THR A 152 17.40 16.02 24.52
CA THR A 152 18.26 14.86 24.29
C THR A 152 19.61 15.28 23.68
N ASN A 153 20.65 14.45 23.80
CA ASN A 153 21.97 14.71 23.19
C ASN A 153 21.84 15.03 21.68
N SER A 154 20.98 14.32 20.96
CA SER A 154 20.75 14.55 19.54
C SER A 154 20.00 15.85 19.23
N ALA A 155 19.15 16.34 20.13
CA ALA A 155 18.54 17.67 20.02
C ALA A 155 19.59 18.76 20.29
N PHE A 156 20.39 18.61 21.35
CA PHE A 156 21.42 19.57 21.72
C PHE A 156 22.52 19.71 20.66
N ILE A 157 23.02 18.59 20.12
CA ILE A 157 24.01 18.60 19.03
C ILE A 157 23.45 19.31 17.80
N ARG A 158 22.22 19.00 17.39
CA ARG A 158 21.60 19.63 16.21
C ARG A 158 21.39 21.14 16.38
N ASP A 159 21.20 21.61 17.61
CA ASP A 159 21.09 23.04 17.90
C ASP A 159 22.45 23.72 17.83
N LYS A 160 23.48 23.15 18.48
CA LYS A 160 24.86 23.64 18.43
C LYS A 160 25.47 23.62 17.02
N MET A 161 25.15 22.61 16.20
CA MET A 161 25.60 22.54 14.80
C MET A 161 25.06 23.67 13.92
N ARG A 162 24.06 24.44 14.37
CA ARG A 162 23.52 25.60 13.66
C ARG A 162 24.18 26.92 14.07
N GLU A 163 25.13 26.91 15.00
CA GLU A 163 25.92 28.08 15.32
C GLU A 163 26.79 28.45 14.11
N SER A 164 26.87 29.75 13.79
CA SER A 164 27.54 30.24 12.58
C SER A 164 29.01 29.80 12.50
N GLU A 165 29.68 29.66 13.65
CA GLU A 165 31.07 29.20 13.73
C GLU A 165 31.25 27.77 13.25
N ILE A 166 30.27 26.89 13.47
CA ILE A 166 30.34 25.46 13.15
C ILE A 166 29.74 25.19 11.78
N ALA A 167 28.62 25.83 11.45
CA ALA A 167 27.91 25.65 10.20
C ALA A 167 28.73 26.10 8.97
N GLU A 168 29.67 27.02 9.14
CA GLU A 168 30.55 27.53 8.07
C GLU A 168 31.90 26.81 7.96
N MET A 169 32.18 25.82 8.81
CA MET A 169 33.41 25.03 8.74
C MET A 169 33.41 24.12 7.50
N GLN A 170 34.52 24.07 6.76
CA GLN A 170 34.66 23.19 5.57
C GLN A 170 35.39 21.87 5.88
N ASP A 171 36.21 21.82 6.92
CA ASP A 171 37.01 20.63 7.27
C ASP A 171 36.19 19.62 8.07
N GLN A 172 35.83 18.50 7.42
CA GLN A 172 35.05 17.42 8.02
C GLN A 172 35.71 16.84 9.29
N THR A 173 37.04 16.85 9.38
CA THR A 173 37.73 16.32 10.56
C THR A 173 37.59 17.24 11.77
N GLN A 174 37.54 18.56 11.56
CA GLN A 174 37.32 19.54 12.62
C GLN A 174 35.86 19.57 13.07
N ILE A 175 34.91 19.43 12.14
CA ILE A 175 33.47 19.28 12.47
C ILE A 175 33.27 18.04 13.34
N ASN A 176 33.85 16.90 12.95
CA ASN A 176 33.74 15.66 13.71
C ASN A 176 34.38 15.75 15.11
N ARG A 177 35.43 16.57 15.29
CA ARG A 177 36.00 16.87 16.61
C ARG A 177 35.05 17.73 17.44
N LYS A 178 34.54 18.83 16.89
CA LYS A 178 33.58 19.72 17.56
C LYS A 178 32.29 18.98 17.99
N VAL A 179 31.77 18.07 17.17
CA VAL A 179 30.61 17.23 17.52
C VAL A 179 30.91 16.35 18.74
N ARG A 180 32.10 15.75 18.81
CA ARG A 180 32.51 14.95 19.98
C ARG A 180 32.69 15.81 21.23
N ASP A 181 33.27 16.99 21.08
CA ASP A 181 33.45 17.92 22.20
C ASP A 181 32.10 18.39 22.76
N ILE A 182 31.13 18.72 21.89
CA ILE A 182 29.76 19.08 22.28
C ILE A 182 29.06 17.92 22.99
N HIS A 183 29.23 16.70 22.48
CA HIS A 183 28.67 15.49 23.11
C HIS A 183 29.25 15.28 24.51
N ALA A 184 30.58 15.35 24.64
CA ALA A 184 31.27 15.17 25.91
C ALA A 184 30.87 16.23 26.95
N GLN A 185 30.78 17.50 26.54
CA GLN A 185 30.32 18.59 27.41
C GLN A 185 28.89 18.39 27.90
N HIS A 186 28.00 17.91 27.03
CA HIS A 186 26.62 17.67 27.39
C HIS A 186 26.49 16.47 28.34
N GLU A 187 27.25 15.40 28.12
CA GLU A 187 27.33 14.26 29.05
C GLU A 187 27.90 14.66 30.41
N GLU A 188 28.96 15.47 30.44
CA GLU A 188 29.56 16.00 31.67
C GLU A 188 28.54 16.86 32.44
N THR A 189 27.80 17.73 31.73
CA THR A 189 26.75 18.56 32.35
C THR A 189 25.64 17.71 32.97
N GLN A 190 25.17 16.66 32.28
CA GLN A 190 24.17 15.75 32.84
C GLN A 190 24.72 14.95 34.04
N GLN A 191 25.99 14.56 34.02
CA GLN A 191 26.63 13.87 35.14
C GLN A 191 26.75 14.79 36.36
N LEU A 192 27.15 16.04 36.16
CA LEU A 192 27.18 17.08 37.19
C LEU A 192 25.79 17.32 37.78
N GLU A 193 24.75 17.44 36.95
CA GLU A 193 23.38 17.60 37.44
C GLU A 193 22.92 16.42 38.28
N ARG A 194 23.18 15.17 37.84
CA ARG A 194 22.85 13.97 38.63
C ARG A 194 23.52 13.98 39.99
N LEU A 195 24.79 14.39 40.06
CA LEU A 195 25.55 14.52 41.29
C LEU A 195 25.05 15.67 42.19
N MET A 196 24.41 16.70 41.62
CA MET A 196 23.87 17.85 42.37
C MET A 196 22.47 17.58 42.97
N THR A 197 21.64 16.76 42.34
CA THR A 197 20.30 16.37 42.84
C THR A 197 20.30 15.40 44.03
N ASP A 198 21.44 14.78 44.35
CA ASP A 198 21.53 13.74 45.40
C ASP A 198 21.61 14.31 46.84
N SER A 199 21.56 15.64 47.01
CA SER A 199 21.78 16.25 48.34
C SER A 199 20.53 16.65 49.12
N ASP A 200 19.31 16.67 48.58
CA ASP A 200 18.14 17.01 49.41
C ASP A 200 16.78 16.58 48.84
N ARG A 201 16.01 15.85 49.68
CA ARG A 201 14.55 15.54 49.65
C ARG A 201 14.04 14.28 48.91
N TYR A 202 14.15 13.14 49.60
CA TYR A 202 13.06 12.30 50.16
C TYR A 202 13.51 10.82 50.23
N PRO A 203 13.19 10.10 51.33
CA PRO A 203 13.72 8.77 51.59
C PRO A 203 12.96 7.70 50.80
N ALA A 204 13.70 6.66 50.41
CA ALA A 204 13.20 5.48 49.74
C ALA A 204 12.04 4.82 50.53
N LEU A 205 10.83 4.87 49.97
CA LEU A 205 9.77 3.91 50.25
C LEU A 205 9.57 3.05 49.01
N ARG A 206 10.10 1.82 49.12
CA ARG A 206 9.73 0.71 48.26
C ARG A 206 8.28 0.32 48.54
N SER A 207 7.52 0.11 47.47
CA SER A 207 6.32 -0.74 47.33
C SER A 207 5.01 0.00 47.02
N ALA A 208 4.60 -0.07 45.75
CA ALA A 208 3.23 -0.40 45.37
C ALA A 208 3.23 -0.93 43.92
N SER A 209 2.95 -2.22 43.82
CA SER A 209 2.88 -3.04 42.61
C SER A 209 1.62 -2.76 41.77
N LYS A 210 1.75 -2.89 40.43
CA LYS A 210 0.88 -3.62 39.47
C LYS A 210 0.68 -2.87 38.15
N ALA A 211 1.39 -3.32 37.13
CA ALA A 211 0.88 -3.67 35.79
C ALA A 211 2.03 -4.40 35.05
N THR A 212 1.97 -5.74 34.96
CA THR A 212 1.84 -6.52 33.69
C THR A 212 3.11 -6.37 32.79
N VAL A 213 3.93 -7.36 32.40
CA VAL A 213 3.79 -8.81 32.13
C VAL A 213 5.18 -9.48 32.22
N LEU A 214 5.15 -10.79 32.49
CA LEU A 214 6.22 -11.77 32.67
C LEU A 214 7.27 -11.87 31.52
N ARG A 215 8.54 -12.07 31.91
CA ARG A 215 9.38 -13.15 31.35
C ARG A 215 9.92 -14.01 32.49
N GLY A 216 9.88 -15.32 32.29
CA GLY A 216 10.08 -16.36 33.29
C GLY A 216 11.45 -16.39 33.98
N ALA A 217 11.43 -16.97 35.18
CA ALA A 217 12.57 -17.11 36.09
C ALA A 217 13.64 -18.09 35.59
N THR A 218 14.90 -17.69 35.66
CA THR A 218 16.05 -18.61 35.60
C THR A 218 16.56 -18.89 37.01
N LYS A 219 16.67 -20.18 37.36
CA LYS A 219 17.29 -20.67 38.61
C LYS A 219 18.80 -20.33 38.63
N PRO A 220 19.41 -20.11 39.80
CA PRO A 220 20.85 -19.95 39.90
C PRO A 220 21.54 -21.33 39.85
N VAL A 221 22.46 -21.54 38.91
CA VAL A 221 23.36 -22.70 38.91
C VAL A 221 24.80 -22.21 39.05
N ARG A 222 25.38 -22.67 40.17
CA ARG A 222 26.79 -22.83 40.54
C ARG A 222 27.81 -22.77 39.39
N ASN A 223 28.86 -21.98 39.61
CA ASN A 223 30.12 -21.99 38.88
C ASN A 223 30.80 -23.37 39.02
N ASP A 224 31.22 -23.94 37.90
CA ASP A 224 32.35 -24.88 37.84
C ASP A 224 33.23 -24.51 36.63
N ASP A 225 34.53 -24.52 36.87
CA ASP A 225 35.58 -23.92 36.04
C ASP A 225 35.80 -24.65 34.71
N SER A 226 35.48 -24.01 33.58
CA SER A 226 36.19 -24.14 32.28
C SER A 226 35.44 -23.45 31.13
N ASN A 227 35.46 -22.11 31.07
CA ASN A 227 35.39 -21.30 29.84
C ASN A 227 35.29 -19.79 30.18
N PRO A 228 36.02 -18.89 29.50
CA PRO A 228 35.88 -17.45 29.72
C PRO A 228 34.65 -16.90 28.97
N VAL A 229 33.58 -16.58 29.70
CA VAL A 229 32.38 -15.91 29.18
C VAL A 229 32.52 -14.39 29.33
N LEU A 230 32.32 -13.71 28.21
CA LEU A 230 32.39 -12.26 28.01
C LEU A 230 31.32 -11.48 28.78
N MET A 231 31.75 -10.53 29.61
CA MET A 231 30.98 -9.35 29.97
C MET A 231 30.94 -8.36 28.80
N THR A 232 29.78 -7.85 28.42
CA THR A 232 29.68 -6.64 27.58
C THR A 232 29.56 -5.41 28.48
N GLN A 233 30.66 -5.07 29.13
CA GLN A 233 30.96 -3.67 29.45
C GLN A 233 31.40 -3.02 28.13
N GLN A 234 30.78 -1.91 27.72
CA GLN A 234 31.37 -1.04 26.71
C GLN A 234 32.51 -0.24 27.36
N ILE A 235 33.62 -0.94 27.61
CA ILE A 235 34.94 -0.34 27.76
C ILE A 235 35.41 0.00 26.35
N VAL A 236 35.68 1.28 26.11
CA VAL A 236 36.47 1.74 24.97
C VAL A 236 37.82 1.04 25.04
N ARG A 237 38.04 0.02 24.20
CA ARG A 237 39.37 -0.56 23.97
C ARG A 237 40.18 0.47 23.20
N GLU A 238 41.17 1.06 23.88
CA GLU A 238 42.30 1.71 23.23
C GLU A 238 42.91 0.75 22.21
N VAL A 239 42.90 1.16 20.94
CA VAL A 239 43.64 0.46 19.89
C VAL A 239 45.11 0.73 20.14
N GLN A 240 45.86 -0.28 20.60
CA GLN A 240 47.32 -0.24 20.56
C GLN A 240 47.75 -0.18 19.08
N ILE A 241 48.07 1.03 18.64
CA ILE A 241 48.74 1.28 17.37
C ILE A 241 50.11 0.60 17.47
N LYS A 242 50.29 -0.53 16.77
CA LYS A 242 51.64 -0.97 16.40
C LYS A 242 52.26 0.18 15.62
N THR A 243 53.28 0.81 16.19
CA THR A 243 54.11 1.84 15.56
C THR A 243 54.51 1.37 14.17
N ILE A 244 53.90 1.99 13.16
CA ILE A 244 54.19 1.77 11.76
C ILE A 244 55.61 2.26 11.48
N ASN A 245 56.40 1.38 10.90
CA ASN A 245 57.80 1.59 10.54
C ASN A 245 57.92 2.79 9.57
N GLN A 246 58.62 3.86 9.98
CA GLN A 246 58.77 5.12 9.23
C GLN A 246 59.32 4.95 7.80
N LYS A 247 60.06 3.87 7.53
CA LYS A 247 60.64 3.57 6.21
C LYS A 247 59.61 3.19 5.12
N GLY A 248 58.38 2.81 5.49
CA GLY A 248 57.32 2.50 4.52
C GLY A 248 56.59 3.74 3.97
N LEU A 249 56.52 4.80 4.76
CA LEU A 249 55.78 6.02 4.43
C LEU A 249 56.56 6.93 3.45
N GLU A 250 57.89 6.89 3.50
CA GLU A 250 58.77 7.63 2.58
C GLU A 250 58.69 7.10 1.14
N LYS A 251 58.53 5.77 0.96
CA LYS A 251 58.31 5.16 -0.36
C LYS A 251 56.94 5.49 -0.97
N LEU A 252 55.91 5.69 -0.14
CA LEU A 252 54.56 6.08 -0.57
C LEU A 252 54.43 7.59 -0.86
N ARG A 253 55.26 8.44 -0.23
CA ARG A 253 55.39 9.86 -0.61
C ARG A 253 56.18 10.02 -1.91
N ALA A 254 57.28 9.29 -2.08
CA ALA A 254 58.07 9.33 -3.32
C ALA A 254 57.27 8.84 -4.56
N THR A 255 56.33 7.90 -4.40
CA THR A 255 55.46 7.44 -5.49
C THR A 255 54.27 8.36 -5.77
N ARG A 256 53.89 9.21 -4.81
CA ARG A 256 52.85 10.23 -4.99
C ARG A 256 53.40 11.49 -5.63
N GLU A 257 54.60 11.93 -5.24
CA GLU A 257 55.31 13.07 -5.83
C GLU A 257 55.77 12.78 -7.27
N ALA A 258 56.12 11.52 -7.60
CA ALA A 258 56.41 11.12 -8.98
C ALA A 258 55.17 11.12 -9.90
N LYS A 259 53.96 10.97 -9.35
CA LYS A 259 52.70 11.00 -10.11
C LYS A 259 52.11 12.40 -10.26
N GLU A 260 52.51 13.34 -9.40
CA GLU A 260 52.05 14.73 -9.43
C GLU A 260 52.83 15.59 -10.44
N ASN A 261 54.09 15.21 -10.73
CA ASN A 261 54.96 15.86 -11.72
C ASN A 261 54.67 15.52 -13.19
N GLU A 262 53.75 14.59 -13.50
CA GLU A 262 53.33 14.28 -14.89
C GLU A 262 52.08 15.06 -15.33
N SER A 263 51.43 15.85 -14.46
CA SER A 263 50.15 16.53 -14.79
C SER A 263 50.24 18.05 -15.01
N LEU A 264 51.45 18.64 -15.07
CA LEU A 264 51.63 20.08 -15.28
C LEU A 264 52.51 20.40 -16.51
N GLY A 265 51.83 20.70 -17.62
CA GLY A 265 52.35 21.28 -18.87
C GLY A 265 51.39 20.88 -20.00
N TYR A 266 50.58 21.75 -20.62
CA TYR A 266 50.85 23.08 -21.16
C TYR A 266 49.54 23.88 -21.35
N SER A 267 49.63 25.21 -21.24
CA SER A 267 48.63 26.25 -21.61
C SER A 267 48.30 26.22 -23.12
N GLY A 268 47.22 26.80 -23.66
CA GLY A 268 46.18 27.70 -23.18
C GLY A 268 45.40 28.32 -24.37
N SER A 269 44.48 29.25 -24.07
CA SER A 269 43.88 30.29 -24.96
C SER A 269 42.43 30.11 -25.49
N SER A 270 41.53 30.86 -24.82
CA SER A 270 40.49 31.77 -25.33
C SER A 270 39.16 31.30 -25.96
N GLY A 271 38.05 31.76 -25.35
CA GLY A 271 37.07 32.61 -26.04
C GLY A 271 35.68 32.06 -26.43
N LEU A 272 34.65 32.55 -25.71
CA LEU A 272 33.29 32.91 -26.17
C LEU A 272 32.29 31.86 -26.74
N LEU A 273 31.10 31.88 -26.10
CA LEU A 273 29.72 31.71 -26.62
C LEU A 273 29.31 30.42 -27.36
N GLY A 274 28.10 29.95 -27.04
CA GLY A 274 27.19 29.37 -28.04
C GLY A 274 26.82 27.90 -27.88
N ASP A 275 25.54 27.71 -27.57
CA ASP A 275 24.61 26.65 -27.96
C ASP A 275 25.04 25.59 -29.01
N GLY A 276 24.51 24.36 -28.87
CA GLY A 276 24.33 23.42 -29.99
C GLY A 276 25.27 22.20 -30.09
N ARG A 277 24.68 21.01 -29.85
CA ARG A 277 24.96 19.65 -30.38
C ARG A 277 26.33 19.33 -31.01
N GLY A 278 26.94 18.23 -30.57
CA GLY A 278 27.99 17.55 -31.34
C GLY A 278 28.39 16.18 -30.79
N VAL A 279 27.98 15.13 -31.50
CA VAL A 279 28.50 13.75 -31.40
C VAL A 279 29.98 13.76 -31.83
N ALA A 280 30.86 13.13 -31.06
CA ALA A 280 32.22 12.82 -31.51
C ALA A 280 32.57 11.37 -31.19
N SER A 281 32.65 10.60 -32.26
CA SER A 281 33.29 9.29 -32.40
C SER A 281 34.75 9.36 -31.95
N PHE A 282 35.25 8.35 -31.22
CA PHE A 282 36.69 8.16 -31.04
C PHE A 282 37.09 6.73 -31.37
N ASP A 283 37.95 6.62 -32.37
CA ASP A 283 38.42 5.40 -33.01
C ASP A 283 39.34 4.56 -32.12
N THR A 284 39.18 3.24 -32.24
CA THR A 284 40.12 2.22 -31.80
C THR A 284 41.33 2.12 -32.74
N ARG A 285 42.55 2.19 -32.19
CA ARG A 285 43.71 1.46 -32.75
C ARG A 285 44.83 1.23 -31.72
N GLY A 286 44.96 -0.05 -31.31
CA GLY A 286 46.21 -0.81 -31.13
C GLY A 286 47.21 -0.41 -30.05
N MET A 287 47.43 -1.29 -29.07
CA MET A 287 48.75 -1.91 -28.85
C MET A 287 48.63 -3.16 -27.96
N ASN A 288 49.18 -4.27 -28.45
CA ASN A 288 49.33 -5.54 -27.73
C ASN A 288 50.44 -5.44 -26.68
N GLY A 289 50.25 -6.09 -25.53
CA GLY A 289 51.29 -6.33 -24.53
C GLY A 289 50.74 -7.20 -23.40
N GLY A 290 50.87 -8.52 -23.54
CA GLY A 290 50.37 -9.48 -22.57
C GLY A 290 51.23 -9.58 -21.32
N HIS A 291 50.57 -9.60 -20.17
CA HIS A 291 50.87 -10.53 -19.07
C HIS A 291 49.57 -10.83 -18.32
N SER A 292 49.21 -12.10 -18.33
CA SER A 292 47.98 -12.67 -17.75
C SER A 292 48.02 -12.63 -16.22
N ASN A 293 47.15 -11.82 -15.62
CA ASN A 293 46.67 -12.00 -14.25
C ASN A 293 45.26 -12.61 -14.32
N PRO A 294 45.00 -13.79 -13.72
CA PRO A 294 43.69 -14.45 -13.81
C PRO A 294 42.59 -13.85 -12.89
N GLU A 295 42.75 -12.62 -12.38
CA GLU A 295 41.77 -11.94 -11.51
C GLU A 295 41.14 -10.66 -12.10
N LEU A 296 41.48 -10.29 -13.34
CA LEU A 296 40.82 -9.21 -14.06
C LEU A 296 39.76 -9.79 -15.01
N VAL A 297 38.66 -10.29 -14.45
CA VAL A 297 37.42 -10.41 -15.25
C VAL A 297 37.06 -8.99 -15.68
N GLN A 298 37.18 -8.69 -16.97
CA GLN A 298 36.74 -7.41 -17.52
C GLN A 298 35.28 -7.18 -17.11
N ARG A 299 35.04 -6.24 -16.20
CA ARG A 299 33.69 -5.81 -15.84
C ARG A 299 33.08 -5.15 -17.08
N ARG A 300 32.23 -5.89 -17.80
CA ARG A 300 31.53 -5.38 -18.99
C ARG A 300 30.52 -4.33 -18.54
N LYS A 301 30.36 -3.24 -19.30
CA LYS A 301 29.39 -2.19 -18.97
C LYS A 301 27.97 -2.64 -19.32
N PRO A 302 26.92 -2.14 -18.64
CA PRO A 302 25.55 -2.58 -18.89
C PRO A 302 25.09 -2.31 -20.32
N MET A 303 25.47 -1.16 -20.89
CA MET A 303 25.11 -0.80 -22.26
C MET A 303 25.76 -1.73 -23.29
N ASP A 304 26.96 -2.26 -23.04
CA ASP A 304 27.61 -3.22 -23.94
C ASP A 304 26.82 -4.54 -23.98
N LEU A 305 26.38 -5.01 -22.81
CA LEU A 305 25.54 -6.20 -22.68
C LEU A 305 24.20 -5.99 -23.38
N LEU A 306 23.51 -4.87 -23.12
CA LEU A 306 22.25 -4.53 -23.78
C LEU A 306 22.41 -4.46 -25.31
N ASN A 307 23.47 -3.83 -25.80
CA ASN A 307 23.78 -3.73 -27.22
C ASN A 307 23.99 -5.11 -27.86
N GLU A 308 24.65 -6.03 -27.15
CA GLU A 308 24.87 -7.41 -27.58
C GLU A 308 23.55 -8.19 -27.62
N THR A 309 22.77 -8.20 -26.54
CA THR A 309 21.48 -8.91 -26.45
C THR A 309 20.52 -8.43 -27.55
N VAL A 310 20.39 -7.11 -27.74
CA VAL A 310 19.55 -6.54 -28.81
C VAL A 310 20.04 -6.95 -30.19
N SER A 311 21.36 -6.88 -30.45
CA SER A 311 21.92 -7.26 -31.75
C SER A 311 21.65 -8.72 -32.08
N ASN A 312 21.93 -9.62 -31.13
CA ASN A 312 21.75 -11.05 -31.28
C ASN A 312 20.27 -11.37 -31.54
N LYS A 313 19.37 -10.76 -30.76
CA LYS A 313 17.94 -11.02 -30.87
C LYS A 313 17.35 -10.49 -32.18
N LEU A 314 17.67 -9.27 -32.58
CA LEU A 314 17.21 -8.71 -33.86
C LEU A 314 17.72 -9.53 -35.05
N THR A 315 18.98 -9.96 -35.01
CA THR A 315 19.56 -10.84 -36.04
C THR A 315 18.82 -12.18 -36.12
N SER A 316 18.48 -12.78 -34.97
CA SER A 316 17.73 -14.04 -34.92
C SER A 316 16.31 -13.92 -35.50
N MET A 317 15.74 -12.71 -35.50
CA MET A 317 14.42 -12.42 -36.07
C MET A 317 14.50 -11.92 -37.52
N GLY A 318 15.70 -11.83 -38.11
CA GLY A 318 15.89 -11.30 -39.46
C GLY A 318 15.66 -9.79 -39.60
N LEU A 319 15.74 -9.04 -38.50
CA LEU A 319 15.51 -7.59 -38.44
C LEU A 319 16.83 -6.82 -38.34
N ALA A 320 16.90 -5.65 -38.97
CA ALA A 320 18.07 -4.78 -38.93
C ALA A 320 17.70 -3.37 -38.44
N LEU A 321 18.51 -2.81 -37.53
CA LEU A 321 18.38 -1.43 -37.08
C LEU A 321 18.83 -0.47 -38.19
N LYS A 322 18.05 0.59 -38.45
CA LYS A 322 18.55 1.71 -39.26
C LYS A 322 19.63 2.44 -38.46
N PRO A 323 20.89 2.54 -38.94
CA PRO A 323 21.95 3.17 -38.18
C PRO A 323 21.69 4.67 -38.04
N ARG A 324 21.63 5.16 -36.79
CA ARG A 324 21.66 6.59 -36.45
C ARG A 324 23.01 6.89 -35.81
N GLY A 325 23.79 7.74 -36.47
CA GLY A 325 25.20 7.95 -36.12
C GLY A 325 25.40 8.33 -34.65
N GLY A 326 26.33 7.64 -33.98
CA GLY A 326 26.81 7.96 -32.63
C GLY A 326 26.00 7.43 -31.44
N LYS A 327 24.87 6.75 -31.68
CA LYS A 327 24.03 6.19 -30.61
C LYS A 327 24.35 4.71 -30.32
N ASP A 328 24.17 4.32 -29.07
CA ASP A 328 24.18 2.91 -28.65
C ASP A 328 23.08 2.13 -29.39
N LYS A 329 23.31 0.85 -29.68
CA LYS A 329 22.34 0.00 -30.41
C LYS A 329 21.03 -0.16 -29.64
N PHE A 330 21.09 -0.25 -28.31
CA PHE A 330 19.91 -0.31 -27.44
C PHE A 330 19.10 1.00 -27.50
N GLU A 331 19.76 2.16 -27.42
CA GLU A 331 19.09 3.46 -27.60
C GLU A 331 18.45 3.57 -28.99
N ASN A 332 19.19 3.16 -30.04
CA ASN A 332 18.65 3.15 -31.39
C ASN A 332 17.45 2.19 -31.53
N PHE A 333 17.46 1.05 -30.85
CA PHE A 333 16.31 0.15 -30.81
C PHE A 333 15.10 0.81 -30.17
N VAL A 334 15.25 1.47 -29.03
CA VAL A 334 14.17 2.20 -28.35
C VAL A 334 13.59 3.29 -29.26
N ASP A 335 14.44 4.11 -29.89
CA ASP A 335 14.01 5.16 -30.82
C ASP A 335 13.20 4.59 -32.00
N ASN A 336 13.67 3.49 -32.61
CA ASN A 336 12.99 2.86 -33.75
C ASN A 336 11.69 2.15 -33.33
N ALA A 337 11.63 1.58 -32.11
CA ALA A 337 10.43 1.01 -31.54
C ALA A 337 9.35 2.08 -31.32
N TYR A 338 9.77 3.27 -30.88
CA TYR A 338 8.89 4.41 -30.67
C TYR A 338 8.37 5.02 -31.97
N GLU A 339 9.23 5.13 -33.00
CA GLU A 339 8.86 5.70 -34.30
C GLU A 339 7.95 4.78 -35.14
N GLY A 340 7.73 3.52 -34.73
CA GLY A 340 6.76 2.59 -35.35
C GLY A 340 7.06 2.14 -36.78
N ASN A 341 8.21 2.55 -37.35
CA ASN A 341 8.52 2.39 -38.77
C ASN A 341 9.39 1.17 -39.10
N VAL A 342 9.83 0.40 -38.09
CA VAL A 342 10.82 -0.69 -38.26
C VAL A 342 10.44 -1.97 -37.54
N PHE A 343 9.71 -1.90 -36.43
CA PHE A 343 9.33 -3.05 -35.62
C PHE A 343 7.83 -3.10 -35.41
N GLY A 344 7.24 -4.30 -35.46
CA GLY A 344 5.90 -4.52 -34.92
C GLY A 344 5.93 -4.59 -33.39
N GLU A 345 4.75 -4.48 -32.78
CA GLU A 345 4.64 -4.44 -31.32
C GLU A 345 5.13 -5.73 -30.65
N GLN A 346 4.89 -6.88 -31.30
CA GLN A 346 5.26 -8.19 -30.77
C GLN A 346 6.77 -8.44 -30.83
N GLU A 347 7.42 -8.00 -31.92
CA GLU A 347 8.86 -8.12 -32.10
C GLU A 347 9.62 -7.30 -31.05
N CYS A 348 9.15 -6.08 -30.76
CA CYS A 348 9.72 -5.25 -29.70
C CYS A 348 9.58 -5.89 -28.31
N VAL A 349 8.40 -6.44 -27.99
CA VAL A 349 8.18 -7.15 -26.71
C VAL A 349 9.11 -8.36 -26.59
N GLU A 350 9.33 -9.08 -27.69
CA GLU A 350 10.22 -10.24 -27.74
C GLU A 350 11.70 -9.87 -27.54
N VAL A 351 12.13 -8.68 -28.00
CA VAL A 351 13.46 -8.12 -27.65
C VAL A 351 13.54 -7.81 -26.16
N LEU A 352 12.55 -7.12 -25.59
CA LEU A 352 12.53 -6.81 -24.15
C LEU A 352 12.54 -8.08 -23.29
N ARG A 353 11.83 -9.13 -23.72
CA ARG A 353 11.83 -10.44 -23.08
C ARG A 353 13.21 -11.09 -23.11
N SER A 354 13.94 -10.98 -24.22
CA SER A 354 15.31 -11.48 -24.35
C SER A 354 16.30 -10.78 -23.41
N ILE A 355 16.12 -9.47 -23.18
CA ILE A 355 16.90 -8.75 -22.16
C ILE A 355 16.58 -9.30 -20.76
N GLY A 356 15.30 -9.57 -20.49
CA GLY A 356 14.87 -10.20 -19.24
C GLY A 356 15.47 -11.59 -19.00
N THR A 357 15.72 -12.38 -20.05
CA THR A 357 16.37 -13.70 -19.91
C THR A 357 17.85 -13.61 -19.54
N GLU A 358 18.51 -12.50 -19.87
CA GLU A 358 19.93 -12.24 -19.53
C GLU A 358 20.07 -11.32 -18.29
N ALA A 359 18.99 -11.16 -17.50
CA ALA A 359 18.92 -10.24 -16.38
C ALA A 359 20.01 -10.46 -15.32
N GLU A 360 20.42 -11.71 -15.04
CA GLU A 360 21.41 -11.99 -13.99
C GLU A 360 22.77 -11.34 -14.28
N LEU A 361 23.28 -11.47 -15.51
CA LEU A 361 24.54 -10.87 -15.92
C LEU A 361 24.43 -9.34 -15.97
N LEU A 362 23.30 -8.84 -16.47
CA LEU A 362 23.04 -7.41 -16.59
C LEU A 362 22.94 -6.73 -15.22
N VAL A 363 22.32 -7.39 -14.23
CA VAL A 363 22.20 -6.90 -12.85
C VAL A 363 23.56 -6.77 -12.18
N VAL A 364 24.45 -7.77 -12.32
CA VAL A 364 25.82 -7.68 -11.77
C VAL A 364 26.52 -6.44 -12.32
N SER A 365 26.38 -6.18 -13.61
CA SER A 365 26.94 -4.99 -14.26
C SER A 365 26.29 -3.69 -13.77
N PHE A 366 24.97 -3.63 -13.58
CA PHE A 366 24.30 -2.44 -13.06
C PHE A 366 24.69 -2.12 -11.61
N LEU A 367 24.90 -3.14 -10.76
CA LEU A 367 25.38 -2.96 -9.39
C LEU A 367 26.81 -2.43 -9.37
N ASP A 368 27.67 -2.86 -10.30
CA ASP A 368 29.02 -2.34 -10.48
C ASP A 368 29.04 -0.90 -11.04
N PHE A 369 28.05 -0.55 -11.88
CA PHE A 369 27.93 0.76 -12.54
C PHE A 369 26.54 1.42 -12.36
N PRO A 370 26.17 1.86 -11.14
CA PRO A 370 24.80 2.33 -10.85
C PRO A 370 24.33 3.53 -11.70
N ARG A 371 25.24 4.40 -12.15
CA ARG A 371 24.89 5.54 -13.01
C ARG A 371 24.36 5.11 -14.39
N GLU A 372 24.84 3.98 -14.91
CA GLU A 372 24.34 3.43 -16.17
C GLU A 372 22.91 2.91 -16.03
N PHE A 373 22.49 2.54 -14.81
CA PHE A 373 21.09 2.20 -14.54
C PHE A 373 20.17 3.42 -14.70
N TRP A 374 20.59 4.61 -14.27
CA TRP A 374 19.82 5.84 -14.51
C TRP A 374 19.67 6.15 -16.02
N LYS A 375 20.72 5.92 -16.82
CA LYS A 375 20.66 6.03 -18.28
C LYS A 375 19.66 5.03 -18.86
N PHE A 376 19.71 3.77 -18.43
CA PHE A 376 18.75 2.74 -18.82
C PHE A 376 17.31 3.11 -18.48
N VAL A 377 17.05 3.60 -17.26
CA VAL A 377 15.72 4.09 -16.85
C VAL A 377 15.24 5.24 -17.74
N GLY A 378 16.15 6.16 -18.09
CA GLY A 378 15.86 7.27 -19.00
C GLY A 378 15.47 6.80 -20.40
N LEU A 379 16.17 5.80 -20.94
CA LEU A 379 15.85 5.20 -22.25
C LEU A 379 14.53 4.45 -22.23
N MET A 380 14.19 3.77 -21.14
CA MET A 380 12.94 3.02 -21.01
C MET A 380 11.73 3.88 -20.66
N TYR A 381 11.94 5.14 -20.25
CA TYR A 381 10.88 6.06 -19.81
C TYR A 381 9.74 6.24 -20.84
N PRO A 382 9.99 6.43 -22.16
CA PRO A 382 8.92 6.60 -23.14
C PRO A 382 7.92 5.43 -23.16
N PHE A 383 8.40 4.19 -23.02
CA PHE A 383 7.53 3.00 -22.96
C PHE A 383 6.58 3.01 -21.76
N LEU A 384 6.97 3.66 -20.66
CA LEU A 384 6.15 3.78 -19.45
C LEU A 384 5.26 5.04 -19.47
N ALA A 385 5.76 6.15 -20.00
CA ALA A 385 5.10 7.44 -19.93
C ALA A 385 4.03 7.62 -21.02
N GLU A 386 4.30 7.16 -22.24
CA GLU A 386 3.55 7.60 -23.42
C GLU A 386 2.50 6.60 -23.91
N HIS A 387 2.65 5.32 -23.55
CA HIS A 387 1.69 4.26 -23.89
C HIS A 387 0.72 3.98 -22.74
N ASP A 388 -0.51 3.56 -23.04
CA ASP A 388 -1.51 3.15 -22.05
C ASP A 388 -1.13 1.85 -21.34
N GLU A 389 -1.73 1.58 -20.17
CA GLU A 389 -1.38 0.42 -19.34
C GLU A 389 -1.62 -0.95 -20.00
N SER A 390 -2.51 -1.02 -21.01
CA SER A 390 -2.78 -2.23 -21.78
C SER A 390 -1.85 -2.42 -22.97
N HIS A 391 -1.03 -1.42 -23.30
CA HIS A 391 -0.16 -1.46 -24.46
C HIS A 391 0.98 -2.47 -24.26
N PRO A 392 1.33 -3.30 -25.26
CA PRO A 392 2.38 -4.31 -25.12
C PRO A 392 3.74 -3.75 -24.66
N PHE A 393 4.12 -2.55 -25.12
CA PHE A 393 5.37 -1.89 -24.68
C PHE A 393 5.36 -1.52 -23.21
N PHE A 394 4.24 -1.01 -22.69
CA PHE A 394 4.12 -0.69 -21.27
C PHE A 394 4.24 -1.97 -20.44
N LEU A 395 3.49 -3.02 -20.80
CA LEU A 395 3.53 -4.31 -20.11
C LEU A 395 4.92 -4.96 -20.17
N GLY A 396 5.56 -4.94 -21.34
CA GLY A 396 6.91 -5.46 -21.56
C GLY A 396 7.95 -4.72 -20.72
N ALA A 397 7.90 -3.39 -20.68
CA ALA A 397 8.80 -2.57 -19.86
C ALA A 397 8.60 -2.84 -18.36
N VAL A 398 7.35 -2.88 -17.89
CA VAL A 398 7.06 -3.19 -16.47
C VAL A 398 7.59 -4.58 -16.10
N ASN A 399 7.35 -5.60 -16.93
CA ASN A 399 7.83 -6.96 -16.66
C ASN A 399 9.36 -7.03 -16.64
N LEU A 400 10.04 -6.31 -17.54
CA LEU A 400 11.51 -6.23 -17.54
C LEU A 400 12.03 -5.59 -16.25
N PHE A 401 11.48 -4.44 -15.84
CA PHE A 401 11.89 -3.78 -14.60
C PHE A 401 11.66 -4.64 -13.37
N VAL A 402 10.51 -5.31 -13.27
CA VAL A 402 10.21 -6.22 -12.13
C VAL A 402 11.19 -7.39 -12.11
N THR A 403 11.50 -7.97 -13.27
CA THR A 403 12.48 -9.07 -13.38
C THR A 403 13.87 -8.61 -12.95
N LEU A 404 14.32 -7.43 -13.40
CA LEU A 404 15.59 -6.85 -13.01
C LEU A 404 15.65 -6.58 -11.50
N GLY A 405 14.60 -5.99 -10.92
CA GLY A 405 14.53 -5.71 -9.49
C GLY A 405 14.67 -6.97 -8.63
N HIS A 406 13.90 -8.02 -8.94
CA HIS A 406 13.98 -9.29 -8.20
C HIS A 406 15.37 -9.91 -8.29
N GLN A 407 16.04 -9.81 -9.44
CA GLN A 407 17.41 -10.29 -9.60
C GLN A 407 18.43 -9.41 -8.88
N CYS A 408 18.22 -8.08 -8.82
CA CYS A 408 19.04 -7.16 -8.01
C CYS A 408 18.99 -7.54 -6.53
N ILE A 409 17.79 -7.79 -5.97
CA ILE A 409 17.64 -8.20 -4.56
C ILE A 409 18.36 -9.51 -4.28
N ARG A 410 18.22 -10.50 -5.17
CA ARG A 410 18.88 -11.81 -5.04
C ARG A 410 20.40 -11.69 -5.00
N ARG A 411 20.96 -10.68 -5.68
CA ARG A 411 22.40 -10.46 -5.76
C ARG A 411 22.92 -9.63 -4.59
N ASP A 412 22.31 -8.48 -4.34
CA ASP A 412 22.63 -7.56 -3.24
C ASP A 412 21.39 -6.74 -2.88
N SER A 413 20.71 -7.14 -1.80
CA SER A 413 19.49 -6.48 -1.33
C SER A 413 19.71 -5.05 -0.85
N THR A 414 20.88 -4.74 -0.29
CA THR A 414 21.16 -3.42 0.28
C THR A 414 21.44 -2.43 -0.83
N ALA A 415 22.29 -2.79 -1.81
CA ALA A 415 22.58 -1.95 -2.96
C ALA A 415 21.34 -1.79 -3.87
N SER A 416 20.56 -2.86 -4.07
CA SER A 416 19.30 -2.81 -4.83
C SER A 416 18.31 -1.80 -4.25
N SER A 417 18.20 -1.73 -2.92
CA SER A 417 17.26 -0.83 -2.24
C SER A 417 17.53 0.65 -2.53
N LEU A 418 18.79 1.02 -2.84
CA LEU A 418 19.17 2.39 -3.19
C LEU A 418 18.69 2.78 -4.60
N PHE A 419 18.48 1.82 -5.49
CA PHE A 419 18.05 2.11 -6.86
C PHE A 419 16.65 2.71 -6.92
N MET A 420 15.79 2.31 -5.96
CA MET A 420 14.42 2.81 -5.87
C MET A 420 14.37 4.33 -5.63
N PRO A 421 14.92 4.89 -4.53
CA PRO A 421 14.88 6.35 -4.30
C PRO A 421 15.81 7.14 -5.22
N GLU A 422 16.98 6.60 -5.62
CA GLU A 422 17.96 7.39 -6.39
C GLU A 422 17.65 7.48 -7.88
N PHE A 423 17.14 6.40 -8.50
CA PHE A 423 17.02 6.31 -9.95
C PHE A 423 15.58 6.17 -10.45
N LEU A 424 14.75 5.37 -9.77
CA LEU A 424 13.38 5.07 -10.22
C LEU A 424 12.37 6.13 -9.78
N LEU A 425 12.28 6.41 -8.48
CA LEU A 425 11.28 7.31 -7.90
C LEU A 425 11.31 8.72 -8.53
N PRO A 426 12.46 9.38 -8.78
CA PRO A 426 12.50 10.70 -9.40
C PRO A 426 11.93 10.71 -10.82
N LYS A 427 12.14 9.62 -11.59
CA LYS A 427 11.61 9.48 -12.95
C LYS A 427 10.13 9.15 -12.96
N PHE A 428 9.65 8.37 -12.00
CA PHE A 428 8.26 7.91 -11.96
C PHE A 428 7.31 8.92 -11.32
N THR A 429 7.80 9.85 -10.50
CA THR A 429 6.96 10.84 -9.78
C THR A 429 6.00 11.60 -10.71
N THR A 430 6.46 12.01 -11.90
CA THR A 430 5.62 12.68 -12.91
C THR A 430 4.53 11.77 -13.47
N ILE A 431 4.83 10.48 -13.69
CA ILE A 431 3.86 9.52 -14.21
C ILE A 431 2.83 9.17 -13.12
N LEU A 432 3.29 8.95 -11.89
CA LEU A 432 2.46 8.60 -10.72
C LEU A 432 1.43 9.70 -10.40
N SER A 433 1.84 10.96 -10.48
CA SER A 433 0.94 12.10 -10.27
C SER A 433 -0.08 12.27 -11.39
N ARG A 434 0.34 12.09 -12.65
CA ARG A 434 -0.51 12.35 -13.82
C ARG A 434 -1.48 11.22 -14.18
N TYR A 435 -1.10 9.96 -13.98
CA TYR A 435 -1.85 8.80 -14.48
C TYR A 435 -2.22 7.82 -13.37
N SER A 436 -3.50 7.80 -12.96
CA SER A 436 -3.98 6.90 -11.91
C SER A 436 -3.92 5.42 -12.28
N SER A 437 -4.17 5.07 -13.54
CA SER A 437 -4.15 3.69 -14.03
C SER A 437 -2.75 3.06 -14.00
N LYS A 438 -1.70 3.88 -14.15
CA LYS A 438 -0.30 3.43 -14.16
C LYS A 438 0.30 3.28 -12.76
N ARG A 439 -0.37 3.74 -11.71
CA ARG A 439 0.16 3.72 -10.33
C ARG A 439 0.50 2.31 -9.86
N ALA A 440 -0.42 1.36 -9.97
CA ALA A 440 -0.18 0.01 -9.49
C ALA A 440 1.00 -0.70 -10.21
N PRO A 441 1.09 -0.70 -11.56
CA PRO A 441 2.26 -1.25 -12.24
C PRO A 441 3.58 -0.56 -11.87
N LEU A 442 3.60 0.76 -11.69
CA LEU A 442 4.82 1.50 -11.35
C LEU A 442 5.25 1.27 -9.89
N LEU A 443 4.30 1.25 -8.96
CA LEU A 443 4.57 0.91 -7.56
C LEU A 443 5.11 -0.52 -7.44
N ARG A 444 4.60 -1.46 -8.25
CA ARG A 444 5.13 -2.82 -8.36
C ARG A 444 6.60 -2.82 -8.82
N ILE A 445 6.98 -1.95 -9.75
CA ILE A 445 8.40 -1.78 -10.13
C ILE A 445 9.21 -1.30 -8.92
N LEU A 446 8.75 -0.28 -8.20
CA LEU A 446 9.48 0.25 -7.05
C LEU A 446 9.70 -0.83 -5.97
N TYR A 447 8.66 -1.59 -5.62
CA TYR A 447 8.73 -2.68 -4.63
C TYR A 447 9.59 -3.84 -5.11
N ALA A 448 9.68 -4.10 -6.43
CA ALA A 448 10.52 -5.17 -6.96
C ALA A 448 12.02 -4.96 -6.69
N PHE A 449 12.49 -3.76 -6.33
CA PHE A 449 13.89 -3.48 -5.98
C PHE A 449 14.16 -3.50 -4.46
N LEU A 450 13.13 -3.74 -3.64
CA LEU A 450 13.22 -3.74 -2.18
C LEU A 450 13.15 -5.16 -1.61
N PRO A 451 13.92 -5.49 -0.56
CA PRO A 451 13.74 -6.76 0.14
C PRO A 451 12.36 -6.80 0.79
N ASN A 452 11.73 -7.97 0.75
CA ASN A 452 10.41 -8.22 1.32
C ASN A 452 10.47 -8.24 2.86
N THR A 453 10.62 -7.06 3.46
CA THR A 453 10.72 -6.83 4.89
C THR A 453 10.00 -5.54 5.24
N ALA A 454 9.29 -5.51 6.37
CA ALA A 454 8.55 -4.34 6.81
C ALA A 454 9.45 -3.09 6.91
N LEU A 455 10.67 -3.23 7.43
CA LEU A 455 11.62 -2.10 7.55
C LEU A 455 11.94 -1.44 6.19
N ALA A 456 12.21 -2.24 5.15
CA ALA A 456 12.53 -1.71 3.83
C ALA A 456 11.33 -1.03 3.19
N HIS A 457 10.13 -1.60 3.34
CA HIS A 457 8.89 -1.01 2.87
C HIS A 457 8.57 0.30 3.61
N ILE A 458 8.76 0.36 4.95
CA ILE A 458 8.61 1.60 5.73
C ILE A 458 9.57 2.69 5.23
N GLN A 459 10.83 2.35 4.98
CA GLN A 459 11.81 3.31 4.45
C GLN A 459 11.41 3.81 3.06
N ALA A 460 10.97 2.92 2.18
CA ALA A 460 10.47 3.26 0.86
C ALA A 460 9.25 4.18 0.91
N ILE A 461 8.29 3.87 1.78
CA ILE A 461 7.09 4.69 2.00
C ILE A 461 7.47 6.10 2.49
N LYS A 462 8.45 6.22 3.40
CA LYS A 462 8.96 7.52 3.86
C LYS A 462 9.60 8.33 2.72
N GLN A 463 10.44 7.70 1.90
CA GLN A 463 11.06 8.34 0.73
C GLN A 463 10.00 8.81 -0.29
N MET A 464 8.99 7.98 -0.53
CA MET A 464 7.87 8.33 -1.41
C MET A 464 6.99 9.45 -0.84
N ARG A 465 6.80 9.48 0.48
CA ARG A 465 6.15 10.62 1.15
C ARG A 465 6.94 11.90 0.92
N GLU A 466 8.25 11.86 1.10
CA GLU A 466 9.13 13.02 0.90
C GLU A 466 9.08 13.52 -0.56
N ALA A 467 9.10 12.61 -1.54
CA ALA A 467 8.97 12.94 -2.95
C ALA A 467 7.60 13.56 -3.32
N MET A 468 6.56 13.27 -2.53
CA MET A 468 5.18 13.74 -2.75
C MET A 468 4.69 14.67 -1.63
N ASN A 469 5.59 15.42 -1.00
CA ASN A 469 5.25 16.26 0.15
C ASN A 469 4.11 17.28 -0.11
N ASP A 470 3.92 17.68 -1.37
CA ASP A 470 2.90 18.66 -1.77
C ASP A 470 1.51 18.05 -2.07
N ASP A 471 1.39 16.72 -2.21
CA ASP A 471 0.14 16.03 -2.55
C ASP A 471 -0.11 14.81 -1.65
N ILE A 472 -0.58 15.09 -0.43
CA ILE A 472 -0.94 14.07 0.56
C ILE A 472 -2.03 13.11 0.04
N PRO A 473 -3.12 13.58 -0.61
CA PRO A 473 -4.14 12.69 -1.19
C PRO A 473 -3.57 11.67 -2.18
N LEU A 474 -2.66 12.08 -3.07
CA LEU A 474 -1.97 11.17 -3.98
C LEU A 474 -1.12 10.16 -3.23
N PHE A 475 -0.36 10.60 -2.22
CA PHE A 475 0.42 9.71 -1.39
C PHE A 475 -0.44 8.65 -0.69
N ILE A 476 -1.55 9.05 -0.07
CA ILE A 476 -2.49 8.11 0.57
C ILE A 476 -3.05 7.14 -0.47
N HIS A 477 -3.43 7.61 -1.67
CA HIS A 477 -3.90 6.71 -2.73
C HIS A 477 -2.86 5.65 -3.10
N MET A 478 -1.57 6.00 -3.17
CA MET A 478 -0.52 5.00 -3.40
C MET A 478 -0.43 3.99 -2.25
N LEU A 479 -0.57 4.42 -0.99
CA LEU A 479 -0.61 3.50 0.15
C LEU A 479 -1.75 2.47 0.05
N THR A 480 -2.91 2.87 -0.47
CA THR A 480 -4.05 1.95 -0.69
C THR A 480 -3.72 0.84 -1.69
N ILE A 481 -2.73 1.07 -2.56
CA ILE A 481 -2.24 0.07 -3.52
C ILE A 481 -1.14 -0.78 -2.87
N LEU A 482 -0.19 -0.14 -2.16
CA LEU A 482 0.96 -0.82 -1.57
C LEU A 482 0.58 -1.83 -0.50
N ILE A 483 -0.44 -1.53 0.32
CA ILE A 483 -0.89 -2.46 1.36
C ILE A 483 -1.32 -3.82 0.76
N GLY A 484 -1.84 -3.84 -0.47
CA GLY A 484 -2.19 -5.06 -1.18
C GLY A 484 -0.99 -5.83 -1.75
N MET A 485 0.21 -5.25 -1.70
CA MET A 485 1.48 -5.88 -2.09
C MET A 485 2.29 -6.35 -0.87
N GLU A 486 1.83 -6.07 0.36
CA GLU A 486 2.50 -6.48 1.59
C GLU A 486 2.30 -7.99 1.81
N ASN A 487 3.40 -8.71 2.04
CA ASN A 487 3.35 -10.13 2.38
C ASN A 487 3.30 -10.36 3.90
N GLU A 488 3.94 -9.47 4.66
CA GLU A 488 3.99 -9.50 6.13
C GLU A 488 3.74 -8.09 6.65
N LEU A 489 2.91 -8.00 7.69
CA LEU A 489 2.59 -6.76 8.39
C LEU A 489 3.16 -6.85 9.81
N ASP A 490 3.92 -5.85 10.25
CA ASP A 490 4.33 -5.69 11.64
C ASP A 490 3.62 -4.49 12.27
N ASP A 491 3.66 -4.37 13.60
CA ASP A 491 2.99 -3.30 14.34
C ASP A 491 3.32 -1.91 13.76
N THR A 492 4.58 -1.68 13.41
CA THR A 492 5.05 -0.36 12.94
C THR A 492 4.56 -0.01 11.54
N LEU A 493 4.47 -0.99 10.64
CA LEU A 493 3.96 -0.84 9.29
C LEU A 493 2.44 -0.69 9.30
N VAL A 494 1.77 -1.46 10.16
CA VAL A 494 0.31 -1.36 10.38
C VAL A 494 -0.04 0.01 10.92
N ASP A 495 0.65 0.50 11.96
CA ASP A 495 0.45 1.84 12.51
C ASP A 495 0.59 2.93 11.44
N LEU A 496 1.59 2.80 10.56
CA LEU A 496 1.82 3.75 9.46
C LEU A 496 0.64 3.74 8.48
N TYR A 497 0.24 2.56 8.00
CA TYR A 497 -0.87 2.43 7.06
C TYR A 497 -2.20 2.87 7.69
N HIS A 498 -2.45 2.48 8.94
CA HIS A 498 -3.66 2.81 9.69
C HIS A 498 -3.79 4.32 9.92
N TYR A 499 -2.69 4.99 10.30
CA TYR A 499 -2.64 6.45 10.45
C TYR A 499 -3.07 7.17 9.16
N TYR A 500 -2.51 6.78 8.01
CA TYR A 500 -2.87 7.40 6.73
C TYR A 500 -4.24 6.98 6.21
N CYS A 501 -4.68 5.75 6.50
CA CYS A 501 -6.04 5.30 6.21
C CYS A 501 -7.06 6.19 6.93
N CYS A 502 -6.87 6.45 8.23
CA CYS A 502 -7.75 7.31 9.02
C CYS A 502 -7.85 8.73 8.44
N ILE A 503 -6.71 9.34 8.05
CA ILE A 503 -6.68 10.63 7.36
C ILE A 503 -7.47 10.55 6.05
N GLY A 504 -7.23 9.50 5.26
CA GLY A 504 -7.91 9.22 4.00
C GLY A 504 -9.43 9.12 4.12
N LEU A 505 -9.90 8.51 5.20
CA LEU A 505 -11.32 8.38 5.54
C LEU A 505 -11.97 9.72 5.91
N GLU A 506 -11.20 10.71 6.40
CA GLU A 506 -11.68 12.07 6.73
C GLU A 506 -11.71 13.00 5.52
N THR A 507 -11.04 12.64 4.42
CA THR A 507 -10.97 13.51 3.25
C THR A 507 -12.33 13.69 2.61
N PRO A 508 -12.63 14.84 1.98
CA PRO A 508 -13.87 15.04 1.24
C PRO A 508 -13.92 14.23 -0.07
N CYS A 509 -12.77 13.78 -0.58
CA CYS A 509 -12.67 13.05 -1.84
C CYS A 509 -13.23 11.62 -1.70
N GLU A 510 -14.41 11.38 -2.25
CA GLU A 510 -15.09 10.07 -2.14
C GLU A 510 -14.30 8.93 -2.81
N LYS A 511 -13.54 9.24 -3.87
CA LYS A 511 -12.66 8.25 -4.53
C LYS A 511 -11.54 7.77 -3.63
N LEU A 512 -10.87 8.71 -2.96
CA LEU A 512 -9.82 8.39 -2.02
C LEU A 512 -10.39 7.69 -0.80
N ARG A 513 -11.55 8.13 -0.31
CA ARG A 513 -12.25 7.49 0.81
C ARG A 513 -12.56 6.03 0.51
N ALA A 514 -13.10 5.72 -0.67
CA ALA A 514 -13.35 4.33 -1.09
C ALA A 514 -12.06 3.50 -1.15
N ALA A 515 -10.97 4.05 -1.68
CA ALA A 515 -9.68 3.37 -1.70
C ALA A 515 -9.11 3.13 -0.27
N CYS A 516 -9.38 4.05 0.67
CA CYS A 516 -8.96 3.86 2.07
C CYS A 516 -9.79 2.78 2.77
N LEU A 517 -11.08 2.67 2.46
CA LEU A 517 -11.93 1.58 2.97
C LEU A 517 -11.40 0.19 2.56
N SER A 518 -10.82 0.05 1.37
CA SER A 518 -10.22 -1.24 0.98
C SER A 518 -8.99 -1.63 1.79
N MET A 519 -8.31 -0.67 2.45
CA MET A 519 -7.19 -0.96 3.36
C MET A 519 -7.63 -1.65 4.66
N LEU A 520 -8.92 -1.54 5.01
CA LEU A 520 -9.44 -2.15 6.24
C LEU A 520 -9.46 -3.68 6.16
N ILE A 521 -9.53 -4.27 4.96
CA ILE A 521 -9.53 -5.74 4.83
C ILE A 521 -8.21 -6.36 5.30
N PRO A 522 -7.03 -5.90 4.84
CA PRO A 522 -5.75 -6.31 5.43
C PRO A 522 -5.65 -6.10 6.95
N PHE A 523 -6.16 -4.97 7.48
CA PHE A 523 -6.14 -4.74 8.93
C PHE A 523 -7.00 -5.74 9.69
N LEU A 524 -8.18 -6.09 9.17
CA LEU A 524 -9.07 -7.06 9.80
C LEU A 524 -8.41 -8.43 9.94
N ASN A 525 -7.66 -8.84 8.91
CA ASN A 525 -6.94 -10.11 8.92
C ASN A 525 -5.72 -10.10 9.86
N TYR A 526 -5.23 -8.91 10.21
CA TYR A 526 -4.10 -8.73 11.12
C TYR A 526 -4.57 -8.65 12.58
N ASP A 527 -5.44 -7.68 12.87
CA ASP A 527 -6.05 -7.48 14.18
C ASP A 527 -7.43 -6.82 14.01
N VAL A 528 -8.46 -7.56 14.44
CA VAL A 528 -9.86 -7.11 14.41
C VAL A 528 -10.07 -5.81 15.19
N ASN A 529 -9.30 -5.60 16.26
CA ASN A 529 -9.46 -4.45 17.15
C ASN A 529 -9.18 -3.11 16.45
N LEU A 530 -8.38 -3.11 15.38
CA LEU A 530 -8.09 -1.90 14.57
C LEU A 530 -9.33 -1.34 13.88
N ILE A 531 -10.39 -2.14 13.71
CA ILE A 531 -11.60 -1.75 12.97
C ILE A 531 -12.80 -1.55 13.89
N VAL A 532 -12.82 -2.22 15.05
CA VAL A 532 -13.91 -2.14 16.04
C VAL A 532 -14.27 -0.69 16.36
N ASP A 533 -13.27 0.14 16.66
CA ASP A 533 -13.48 1.55 17.01
C ASP A 533 -13.84 2.42 15.81
N LEU A 534 -13.53 1.96 14.58
CA LEU A 534 -13.88 2.66 13.35
C LEU A 534 -15.32 2.39 12.91
N LEU A 535 -15.90 1.23 13.23
CA LEU A 535 -17.21 0.79 12.74
C LEU A 535 -18.35 1.83 12.93
N PRO A 536 -18.54 2.47 14.09
CA PRO A 536 -19.58 3.48 14.26
C PRO A 536 -19.45 4.63 13.26
N ARG A 537 -18.20 5.01 12.95
CA ARG A 537 -17.89 6.06 11.98
C ARG A 537 -18.08 5.56 10.54
N LEU A 538 -17.76 4.30 10.24
CA LEU A 538 -18.01 3.69 8.93
C LEU A 538 -19.51 3.64 8.60
N THR A 539 -20.36 3.34 9.58
CA THR A 539 -21.82 3.35 9.40
C THR A 539 -22.35 4.74 9.03
N GLN A 540 -21.71 5.83 9.48
CA GLN A 540 -22.06 7.20 9.08
C GLN A 540 -21.70 7.52 7.62
N LEU A 541 -20.74 6.79 7.03
CA LEU A 541 -20.36 6.96 5.62
C LEU A 541 -21.40 6.36 4.65
N SER A 542 -22.26 5.46 5.13
CA SER A 542 -23.44 4.92 4.42
C SER A 542 -24.57 5.97 4.37
N SER A 543 -24.29 7.09 3.71
CA SER A 543 -25.30 8.14 3.47
C SER A 543 -26.03 7.90 2.14
N ARG A 544 -27.27 8.42 2.03
CA ARG A 544 -28.09 8.30 0.80
C ARG A 544 -27.39 8.84 -0.44
N HIS A 545 -26.57 9.88 -0.28
CA HIS A 545 -25.86 10.56 -1.37
C HIS A 545 -24.42 10.11 -1.53
N ALA A 546 -23.94 9.16 -0.70
CA ALA A 546 -22.58 8.65 -0.82
C ALA A 546 -22.38 7.99 -2.18
N TRP A 547 -21.19 8.20 -2.75
CA TRP A 547 -20.80 7.56 -3.99
C TRP A 547 -20.88 6.03 -3.92
N TRP A 548 -21.33 5.40 -5.01
CA TRP A 548 -21.62 3.96 -5.05
C TRP A 548 -20.44 3.09 -4.62
N GLU A 549 -19.20 3.51 -4.92
CA GLU A 549 -18.00 2.74 -4.62
C GLU A 549 -17.60 2.86 -3.13
N VAL A 550 -17.96 3.95 -2.44
CA VAL A 550 -17.87 4.01 -0.97
C VAL A 550 -18.82 2.99 -0.35
N LYS A 551 -20.07 2.95 -0.81
CA LYS A 551 -21.09 1.98 -0.36
C LYS A 551 -20.66 0.53 -0.63
N ALA A 552 -20.05 0.28 -1.80
CA ALA A 552 -19.55 -1.04 -2.16
C ALA A 552 -18.43 -1.49 -1.22
N GLN A 553 -17.47 -0.60 -0.92
CA GLN A 553 -16.38 -0.93 0.00
C GLN A 553 -16.88 -1.12 1.45
N LEU A 554 -17.88 -0.35 1.89
CA LEU A 554 -18.53 -0.58 3.18
C LEU A 554 -19.18 -1.96 3.27
N LEU A 555 -19.86 -2.42 2.21
CA LEU A 555 -20.42 -3.77 2.12
C LEU A 555 -19.33 -4.86 2.23
N ILE A 556 -18.21 -4.66 1.54
CA ILE A 556 -17.08 -5.61 1.58
C ILE A 556 -16.47 -5.67 2.98
N VAL A 557 -16.27 -4.52 3.64
CA VAL A 557 -15.73 -4.45 5.00
C VAL A 557 -16.70 -5.08 6.01
N ALA A 558 -17.99 -4.76 5.92
CA ALA A 558 -19.02 -5.36 6.78
C ALA A 558 -19.09 -6.89 6.60
N SER A 559 -19.11 -7.37 5.34
CA SER A 559 -19.06 -8.80 5.02
C SER A 559 -17.82 -9.46 5.61
N ALA A 560 -16.65 -8.86 5.44
CA ALA A 560 -15.40 -9.40 5.95
C ALA A 560 -15.40 -9.47 7.49
N PHE A 561 -15.84 -8.42 8.18
CA PHE A 561 -15.94 -8.39 9.64
C PHE A 561 -16.85 -9.51 10.15
N LEU A 562 -18.03 -9.67 9.56
CA LEU A 562 -18.98 -10.72 9.94
C LEU A 562 -18.41 -12.13 9.75
N ARG A 563 -17.44 -12.36 8.87
CA ARG A 563 -16.77 -13.67 8.72
C ARG A 563 -15.73 -13.92 9.82
N VAL A 564 -15.11 -12.87 10.34
CA VAL A 564 -14.01 -12.97 11.31
C VAL A 564 -14.52 -12.96 12.74
N ALA A 565 -15.61 -12.23 13.02
CA ALA A 565 -16.17 -12.13 14.37
C ALA A 565 -16.54 -13.49 15.02
N PRO A 566 -17.21 -14.44 14.33
CA PRO A 566 -17.54 -15.76 14.91
C PRO A 566 -16.31 -16.60 15.23
N THR A 567 -15.27 -16.54 14.39
CA THR A 567 -14.04 -17.34 14.60
C THR A 567 -13.27 -16.91 15.85
N HIS A 568 -13.30 -15.62 16.21
CA HIS A 568 -12.68 -15.14 17.44
C HIS A 568 -13.51 -15.46 18.69
N GLN A 569 -14.84 -15.52 18.58
CA GLN A 569 -15.69 -16.00 19.67
C GLN A 569 -15.39 -17.47 20.01
N MET A 570 -15.27 -18.33 18.99
CA MET A 570 -14.98 -19.76 19.19
C MET A 570 -13.54 -20.04 19.68
N GLN A 571 -12.53 -19.30 19.21
CA GLN A 571 -11.15 -19.46 19.69
C GLN A 571 -11.00 -19.13 21.18
N ASN A 572 -11.70 -18.09 21.66
CA ASN A 572 -11.69 -17.73 23.07
C ASN A 572 -12.42 -18.75 23.95
N GLU A 573 -13.45 -19.44 23.45
CA GLU A 573 -14.15 -20.50 24.18
C GLU A 573 -13.32 -21.78 24.32
N VAL A 574 -12.56 -22.17 23.30
CA VAL A 574 -11.72 -23.39 23.31
C VAL A 574 -10.51 -23.25 24.23
N GLU A 575 -9.90 -22.06 24.35
CA GLU A 575 -8.79 -21.81 25.30
C GLU A 575 -9.23 -21.84 26.77
N THR A 576 -10.53 -21.71 27.05
CA THR A 576 -11.09 -21.83 28.42
C THR A 576 -11.50 -23.25 28.82
N GLY A 577 -11.30 -24.23 27.93
CA GLY A 577 -11.57 -25.64 28.20
C GLY A 577 -10.38 -26.36 28.83
N ASP A 578 -10.54 -26.75 30.10
CA ASP A 578 -9.81 -27.79 30.85
C ASP A 578 -8.58 -27.47 31.71
N ASP A 579 -8.20 -26.21 31.95
CA ASP A 579 -7.30 -25.91 33.09
C ASP A 579 -7.62 -24.58 33.78
N ILE A 580 -7.45 -24.56 35.10
CA ILE A 580 -7.76 -23.46 36.03
C ILE A 580 -6.80 -22.28 35.80
N ALA A 581 -6.96 -21.57 34.68
CA ALA A 581 -6.37 -20.27 34.44
C ALA A 581 -7.51 -19.28 34.20
N VAL A 582 -7.64 -18.31 35.11
CA VAL A 582 -8.51 -17.15 34.92
C VAL A 582 -8.07 -16.46 33.61
N PRO A 583 -8.93 -16.33 32.59
CA PRO A 583 -8.55 -15.57 31.40
C PRO A 583 -8.26 -14.13 31.85
N GLU A 584 -7.04 -13.64 31.58
CA GLU A 584 -6.62 -12.29 31.99
C GLU A 584 -7.42 -11.18 31.27
N GLU A 585 -8.17 -11.51 30.20
CA GLU A 585 -9.09 -10.59 29.53
C GLU A 585 -10.42 -11.29 29.18
N PRO A 586 -11.59 -10.67 29.45
CA PRO A 586 -12.87 -11.23 29.06
C PRO A 586 -12.96 -11.29 27.53
N ALA A 587 -13.47 -12.41 26.99
CA ALA A 587 -13.79 -12.54 25.57
C ALA A 587 -14.58 -11.30 25.11
N ARG A 588 -14.01 -10.55 24.17
CA ARG A 588 -14.58 -9.27 23.73
C ARG A 588 -15.90 -9.57 23.00
N ASP A 589 -17.00 -9.07 23.53
CA ASP A 589 -18.32 -9.18 22.90
C ASP A 589 -18.35 -8.26 21.67
N PHE A 590 -18.62 -8.84 20.50
CA PHE A 590 -18.73 -8.12 19.23
C PHE A 590 -20.18 -7.87 18.80
N THR A 591 -21.17 -8.10 19.68
CA THR A 591 -22.60 -8.00 19.34
C THR A 591 -22.96 -6.64 18.75
N ASP A 592 -22.55 -5.54 19.41
CA ASP A 592 -22.81 -4.18 18.91
C ASP A 592 -22.19 -3.93 17.53
N GLN A 593 -20.99 -4.46 17.29
CA GLN A 593 -20.25 -4.31 16.04
C GLN A 593 -20.88 -5.12 14.91
N ILE A 594 -21.37 -6.33 15.22
CA ILE A 594 -22.14 -7.16 14.31
C ILE A 594 -23.42 -6.42 13.89
N GLU A 595 -24.17 -5.84 14.83
CA GLU A 595 -25.36 -5.04 14.53
C GLU A 595 -25.06 -3.84 13.63
N LEU A 596 -23.93 -3.15 13.84
CA LEU A 596 -23.48 -2.06 12.97
C LEU A 596 -23.18 -2.55 11.54
N CYS A 597 -22.55 -3.71 11.39
CA CYS A 597 -22.28 -4.32 10.08
C CYS A 597 -23.57 -4.74 9.37
N LEU A 598 -24.51 -5.38 10.08
CA LEU A 598 -25.83 -5.74 9.55
C LEU A 598 -26.61 -4.49 9.11
N THR A 599 -26.57 -3.43 9.91
CA THR A 599 -27.18 -2.13 9.55
C THR A 599 -26.63 -1.56 8.23
N ILE A 600 -25.32 -1.68 7.98
CA ILE A 600 -24.72 -1.26 6.70
C ILE A 600 -25.26 -2.12 5.55
N ILE A 601 -25.33 -3.43 5.75
CA ILE A 601 -25.81 -4.38 4.74
C ILE A 601 -27.26 -4.09 4.37
N GLU A 602 -28.15 -3.98 5.34
CA GLU A 602 -29.58 -3.69 5.12
C GLU A 602 -29.80 -2.38 4.36
N ARG A 603 -28.97 -1.35 4.61
CA ARG A 603 -29.09 -0.04 3.93
C ARG A 603 -28.63 -0.07 2.49
N GLU A 604 -27.58 -0.83 2.18
CA GLU A 604 -26.86 -0.73 0.89
C GLU A 604 -27.10 -1.91 -0.06
N PHE A 605 -27.54 -3.05 0.46
CA PHE A 605 -27.80 -4.28 -0.29
C PHE A 605 -29.29 -4.56 -0.37
N HIS A 606 -29.94 -4.10 -1.44
CA HIS A 606 -31.38 -4.30 -1.68
C HIS A 606 -31.71 -4.34 -3.19
N PRO A 607 -32.88 -4.85 -3.62
CA PRO A 607 -33.21 -5.06 -5.04
C PRO A 607 -33.18 -3.79 -5.90
N GLU A 608 -33.55 -2.66 -5.31
CA GLU A 608 -33.52 -1.34 -5.95
C GLU A 608 -32.12 -0.68 -5.97
N ALA A 609 -31.10 -1.32 -5.39
CA ALA A 609 -29.76 -0.77 -5.37
C ALA A 609 -29.14 -0.77 -6.79
N SER A 610 -28.09 0.03 -6.98
CA SER A 610 -27.37 0.04 -8.25
C SER A 610 -26.91 -1.37 -8.64
N LEU A 611 -26.90 -1.67 -9.94
CA LEU A 611 -26.49 -2.99 -10.45
C LEU A 611 -25.12 -3.43 -9.91
N ASN A 612 -24.19 -2.48 -9.78
CA ASN A 612 -22.86 -2.74 -9.23
C ASN A 612 -22.90 -3.13 -7.76
N LEU A 613 -23.67 -2.43 -6.93
CA LEU A 613 -23.82 -2.75 -5.50
C LEU A 613 -24.44 -4.12 -5.29
N ARG A 614 -25.48 -4.45 -6.05
CA ARG A 614 -26.12 -5.77 -5.99
C ARG A 614 -25.13 -6.89 -6.31
N ARG A 615 -24.34 -6.72 -7.38
CA ARG A 615 -23.33 -7.71 -7.79
C ARG A 615 -22.18 -7.84 -6.78
N VAL A 616 -21.68 -6.74 -6.23
CA VAL A 616 -20.67 -6.76 -5.17
C VAL A 616 -21.24 -7.45 -3.93
N GLY A 617 -22.42 -7.05 -3.47
CA GLY A 617 -23.09 -7.64 -2.31
C GLY A 617 -23.26 -9.15 -2.45
N LEU A 618 -23.84 -9.64 -3.56
CA LEU A 618 -24.00 -11.07 -3.81
C LEU A 618 -22.66 -11.82 -3.77
N SER A 619 -21.61 -11.23 -4.34
CA SER A 619 -20.31 -11.88 -4.41
C SER A 619 -19.63 -12.02 -3.03
N TYR A 620 -19.66 -10.97 -2.20
CA TYR A 620 -18.94 -10.95 -0.93
C TYR A 620 -19.77 -11.53 0.22
N LEU A 621 -21.10 -11.33 0.24
CA LEU A 621 -22.00 -11.81 1.30
C LEU A 621 -22.33 -13.31 1.19
N ALA A 622 -22.07 -13.96 0.06
CA ALA A 622 -22.39 -15.37 -0.16
C ALA A 622 -21.92 -16.29 0.99
N ARG A 623 -20.71 -16.06 1.51
CA ARG A 623 -20.12 -16.85 2.60
C ARG A 623 -20.66 -16.49 3.99
N ASN A 624 -21.30 -15.34 4.15
CA ASN A 624 -21.89 -14.94 5.42
C ASN A 624 -23.20 -15.70 5.69
N LEU A 625 -23.88 -16.21 4.66
CA LEU A 625 -25.19 -16.85 4.78
C LEU A 625 -25.19 -18.08 5.70
N GLU A 626 -24.07 -18.81 5.77
CA GLU A 626 -23.93 -19.99 6.64
C GLU A 626 -24.14 -19.64 8.12
N HIS A 627 -23.58 -18.52 8.56
CA HIS A 627 -23.59 -18.08 9.97
C HIS A 627 -24.72 -17.09 10.27
N TYR A 628 -25.18 -16.33 9.27
CA TYR A 628 -26.20 -15.28 9.40
C TYR A 628 -27.40 -15.57 8.50
N GLN A 629 -28.24 -16.51 8.93
CA GLN A 629 -29.40 -17.00 8.15
C GLN A 629 -30.46 -15.91 7.90
N GLU A 630 -30.50 -14.86 8.72
CA GLU A 630 -31.36 -13.68 8.54
C GLU A 630 -31.09 -12.90 7.26
N LEU A 631 -29.88 -13.03 6.68
CA LEU A 631 -29.52 -12.38 5.42
C LEU A 631 -30.04 -13.12 4.17
N VAL A 632 -30.46 -14.38 4.32
CA VAL A 632 -30.84 -15.26 3.20
C VAL A 632 -32.03 -14.69 2.39
N PRO A 633 -33.13 -14.20 3.00
CA PRO A 633 -34.24 -13.62 2.23
C PRO A 633 -33.80 -12.42 1.39
N LEU A 634 -33.07 -11.47 2.00
CA LEU A 634 -32.55 -10.28 1.32
C LEU A 634 -31.60 -10.65 0.17
N TYR A 635 -30.76 -11.66 0.38
CA TYR A 635 -29.85 -12.17 -0.64
C TYR A 635 -30.58 -12.75 -1.85
N VAL A 636 -31.64 -13.52 -1.62
CA VAL A 636 -32.47 -14.12 -2.67
C VAL A 636 -33.24 -13.04 -3.44
N ASP A 637 -33.83 -12.05 -2.76
CA ASP A 637 -34.51 -10.92 -3.41
C ASP A 637 -33.58 -10.15 -4.36
N VAL A 638 -32.35 -9.88 -3.91
CA VAL A 638 -31.35 -9.21 -4.75
C VAL A 638 -30.90 -10.09 -5.91
N LEU A 639 -30.77 -11.40 -5.71
CA LEU A 639 -30.38 -12.34 -6.76
C LEU A 639 -31.37 -12.32 -7.94
N PHE A 640 -32.68 -12.35 -7.66
CA PHE A 640 -33.73 -12.31 -8.68
C PHE A 640 -33.89 -10.95 -9.36
N SER A 641 -33.36 -9.88 -8.77
CA SER A 641 -33.45 -8.55 -9.36
C SER A 641 -32.47 -8.28 -10.53
N LEU A 642 -31.52 -9.20 -10.80
CA LEU A 642 -30.41 -8.96 -11.71
C LEU A 642 -30.69 -9.25 -13.20
N PRO A 643 -30.43 -8.30 -14.12
CA PRO A 643 -30.19 -8.61 -15.52
C PRO A 643 -28.71 -9.02 -15.75
N ILE A 644 -28.52 -10.19 -16.37
CA ILE A 644 -27.41 -10.80 -17.16
C ILE A 644 -26.04 -10.03 -17.21
N PRO A 645 -24.85 -10.71 -17.22
CA PRO A 645 -23.63 -10.14 -16.66
C PRO A 645 -22.83 -9.16 -17.54
N LEU A 646 -22.15 -8.21 -16.88
CA LEU A 646 -21.08 -7.34 -17.39
C LEU A 646 -19.99 -7.20 -16.29
N PRO A 647 -18.71 -6.99 -16.62
CA PRO A 647 -17.66 -6.81 -15.61
C PRO A 647 -17.80 -5.48 -14.85
N ILE A 648 -17.47 -5.46 -13.56
CA ILE A 648 -17.44 -4.24 -12.73
C ILE A 648 -15.98 -3.76 -12.62
N ARG A 649 -15.73 -2.50 -12.97
CA ARG A 649 -14.47 -1.81 -12.66
C ARG A 649 -14.78 -0.55 -11.83
N GLY A 650 -14.10 -0.40 -10.69
CA GLY A 650 -14.16 0.82 -9.87
C GLY A 650 -13.43 1.98 -10.54
N ALA A 651 -13.89 3.21 -10.30
CA ALA A 651 -13.19 4.41 -10.79
C ALA A 651 -12.11 4.91 -9.81
N SER A 652 -12.04 4.31 -8.61
CA SER A 652 -10.97 4.53 -7.63
C SER A 652 -9.67 3.77 -7.95
N GLY A 653 -9.71 2.83 -8.90
CA GLY A 653 -8.65 1.85 -9.15
C GLY A 653 -8.86 0.52 -8.42
N ALA A 654 -9.87 0.40 -7.54
CA ALA A 654 -10.25 -0.86 -6.92
C ALA A 654 -10.77 -1.84 -7.99
N THR A 655 -10.11 -2.99 -8.08
CA THR A 655 -10.57 -4.11 -8.91
C THR A 655 -11.39 -5.04 -8.03
N TYR A 656 -12.70 -5.05 -8.25
CA TYR A 656 -13.60 -5.96 -7.55
C TYR A 656 -13.43 -7.35 -8.15
N GLN A 657 -12.77 -8.25 -7.42
CA GLN A 657 -12.78 -9.67 -7.78
C GLN A 657 -14.15 -10.23 -7.44
N LEU A 658 -15.03 -10.28 -8.44
CA LEU A 658 -16.31 -10.95 -8.29
C LEU A 658 -16.05 -12.45 -8.19
N LEU A 659 -16.19 -12.98 -6.98
CA LEU A 659 -16.22 -14.41 -6.72
C LEU A 659 -17.39 -15.05 -7.49
N PRO A 660 -17.18 -16.23 -8.10
CA PRO A 660 -18.27 -17.02 -8.64
C PRO A 660 -19.30 -17.32 -7.54
N LEU A 661 -20.55 -16.90 -7.75
CA LEU A 661 -21.63 -17.00 -6.75
C LEU A 661 -21.87 -18.46 -6.32
N VAL A 662 -22.01 -19.34 -7.31
CA VAL A 662 -22.37 -20.75 -7.13
C VAL A 662 -21.30 -21.53 -6.37
N SER A 663 -20.05 -21.07 -6.32
CA SER A 663 -18.98 -21.78 -5.61
C SER A 663 -18.92 -21.44 -4.12
N ASN A 664 -19.59 -20.37 -3.67
CA ASN A 664 -19.32 -19.74 -2.38
C ASN A 664 -20.56 -19.47 -1.53
N TRP A 665 -21.78 -19.70 -2.03
CA TRP A 665 -23.02 -19.46 -1.30
C TRP A 665 -23.52 -20.70 -0.52
N ASP A 666 -24.43 -20.49 0.43
CA ASP A 666 -25.13 -21.58 1.13
C ASP A 666 -26.28 -22.13 0.26
N ALA A 667 -25.98 -23.20 -0.48
CA ALA A 667 -26.93 -23.83 -1.39
C ALA A 667 -28.19 -24.38 -0.69
N VAL A 668 -28.07 -24.85 0.56
CA VAL A 668 -29.20 -25.44 1.28
C VAL A 668 -30.15 -24.34 1.74
N ALA A 669 -29.63 -23.28 2.35
CA ALA A 669 -30.42 -22.16 2.82
C ALA A 669 -31.12 -21.44 1.65
N ILE A 670 -30.38 -21.15 0.58
CA ILE A 670 -30.93 -20.48 -0.61
C ILE A 670 -32.04 -21.32 -1.25
N ALA A 671 -31.81 -22.61 -1.50
CA ALA A 671 -32.82 -23.45 -2.12
C ALA A 671 -34.08 -23.56 -1.26
N LYS A 672 -33.95 -23.67 0.08
CA LYS A 672 -35.09 -23.68 1.00
C LYS A 672 -35.87 -22.37 0.96
N GLN A 673 -35.18 -21.23 1.00
CA GLN A 673 -35.82 -19.92 0.96
C GLN A 673 -36.65 -19.76 -0.32
N VAL A 674 -36.02 -19.99 -1.47
CA VAL A 674 -36.66 -19.91 -2.79
C VAL A 674 -37.88 -20.85 -2.86
N PHE A 675 -37.74 -22.08 -2.37
CA PHE A 675 -38.85 -23.05 -2.34
C PHE A 675 -40.02 -22.56 -1.48
N TYR A 676 -39.78 -22.07 -0.26
CA TYR A 676 -40.87 -21.70 0.63
C TYR A 676 -41.67 -20.48 0.15
N GLU A 677 -41.02 -19.55 -0.56
CA GLU A 677 -41.66 -18.40 -1.20
C GLU A 677 -42.53 -18.82 -2.40
N HIS A 678 -42.09 -19.80 -3.18
CA HIS A 678 -42.69 -20.14 -4.48
C HIS A 678 -43.47 -21.46 -4.51
N LYS A 679 -43.45 -22.28 -3.44
CA LYS A 679 -44.08 -23.63 -3.42
C LYS A 679 -45.57 -23.67 -3.77
N ASN A 680 -46.28 -22.56 -3.59
CA ASN A 680 -47.72 -22.44 -3.88
C ASN A 680 -48.02 -21.82 -5.25
N GLN A 681 -46.98 -21.43 -5.99
CA GLN A 681 -47.08 -20.80 -7.31
C GLN A 681 -46.77 -21.81 -8.42
N SER A 682 -47.09 -21.47 -9.67
CA SER A 682 -46.66 -22.27 -10.82
C SER A 682 -45.13 -22.22 -10.96
N PRO A 683 -44.46 -23.32 -11.38
CA PRO A 683 -43.02 -23.36 -11.49
C PRO A 683 -42.48 -22.28 -12.45
N ASP A 684 -41.65 -21.40 -11.89
CA ASP A 684 -40.96 -20.33 -12.61
C ASP A 684 -39.58 -20.82 -13.12
N PRO A 685 -39.21 -20.54 -14.38
CA PRO A 685 -37.88 -20.83 -14.92
C PRO A 685 -36.72 -20.27 -14.07
N ASP A 686 -36.80 -19.02 -13.61
CA ASP A 686 -35.70 -18.38 -12.88
C ASP A 686 -35.49 -19.05 -11.52
N VAL A 687 -36.58 -19.43 -10.85
CA VAL A 687 -36.56 -20.20 -9.61
C VAL A 687 -35.87 -21.56 -9.83
N LEU A 688 -36.24 -22.28 -10.89
CA LEU A 688 -35.66 -23.60 -11.18
C LEU A 688 -34.19 -23.52 -11.60
N ILE A 689 -33.75 -22.42 -12.23
CA ILE A 689 -32.33 -22.17 -12.52
C ILE A 689 -31.54 -22.06 -11.21
N VAL A 690 -32.01 -21.24 -10.26
CA VAL A 690 -31.35 -21.07 -8.95
C VAL A 690 -31.30 -22.39 -8.20
N MET A 691 -32.43 -23.10 -8.12
CA MET A 691 -32.50 -24.44 -7.51
C MET A 691 -31.52 -25.40 -8.16
N TRP A 692 -31.49 -25.48 -9.49
CA TRP A 692 -30.57 -26.35 -10.21
C TRP A 692 -29.10 -26.04 -9.86
N LYS A 693 -28.71 -24.76 -9.79
CA LYS A 693 -27.35 -24.37 -9.38
C LYS A 693 -27.02 -24.75 -7.94
N CYS A 694 -27.97 -24.68 -7.01
CA CYS A 694 -27.79 -25.20 -5.64
C CYS A 694 -27.55 -26.71 -5.64
N PHE A 695 -28.36 -27.48 -6.38
CA PHE A 695 -28.21 -28.94 -6.49
C PHE A 695 -26.86 -29.33 -7.14
N GLU A 696 -26.47 -28.64 -8.21
CA GLU A 696 -25.20 -28.86 -8.92
C GLU A 696 -24.00 -28.65 -7.98
N GLN A 697 -23.97 -27.56 -7.21
CA GLN A 697 -22.90 -27.30 -6.24
C GLN A 697 -22.83 -28.37 -5.14
N LEU A 698 -23.97 -28.76 -4.55
CA LEU A 698 -24.01 -29.77 -3.49
C LEU A 698 -23.51 -31.13 -3.98
N SER A 699 -23.82 -31.49 -5.23
CA SER A 699 -23.30 -32.69 -5.86
C SER A 699 -21.79 -32.63 -6.09
N HIS A 700 -21.28 -31.52 -6.64
CA HIS A 700 -19.84 -31.33 -6.87
C HIS A 700 -19.01 -31.29 -5.58
N THR A 701 -19.58 -30.79 -4.49
CA THR A 701 -18.93 -30.76 -3.17
C THR A 701 -19.05 -32.07 -2.40
N GLY A 702 -19.70 -33.10 -2.97
CA GLY A 702 -19.85 -34.42 -2.36
C GLY A 702 -20.86 -34.48 -1.21
N GLN A 703 -21.72 -33.46 -1.05
CA GLN A 703 -22.73 -33.39 0.02
C GLN A 703 -24.00 -34.19 -0.32
N GLN A 704 -23.83 -35.51 -0.53
CA GLN A 704 -24.92 -36.38 -1.01
C GLN A 704 -26.14 -36.40 -0.08
N LEU A 705 -25.93 -36.36 1.24
CA LEU A 705 -27.02 -36.34 2.21
C LEU A 705 -27.87 -35.06 2.09
N SER A 706 -27.23 -33.90 1.93
CA SER A 706 -27.90 -32.61 1.73
C SER A 706 -28.76 -32.63 0.47
N VAL A 707 -28.23 -33.16 -0.65
CA VAL A 707 -28.98 -33.32 -1.91
C VAL A 707 -30.23 -34.20 -1.71
N ARG A 708 -30.09 -35.32 -1.00
CA ARG A 708 -31.20 -36.24 -0.73
C ARG A 708 -32.32 -35.58 0.07
N MET A 709 -31.97 -34.93 1.17
CA MET A 709 -32.95 -34.25 2.04
C MET A 709 -33.63 -33.10 1.30
N LEU A 710 -32.86 -32.33 0.54
CA LEU A 710 -33.37 -31.19 -0.22
C LEU A 710 -34.32 -31.63 -1.33
N TYR A 711 -33.97 -32.71 -2.07
CA TYR A 711 -34.84 -33.27 -3.09
C TYR A 711 -36.15 -33.80 -2.50
N ASP A 712 -36.08 -34.55 -1.39
CA ASP A 712 -37.28 -35.11 -0.77
C ASP A 712 -38.29 -34.02 -0.37
N GLN A 713 -37.78 -32.89 0.10
CA GLN A 713 -38.57 -31.71 0.46
C GLN A 713 -39.18 -30.99 -0.76
N MET A 714 -38.45 -30.91 -1.88
CA MET A 714 -38.79 -30.06 -3.03
C MET A 714 -39.39 -30.83 -4.22
N LYS A 715 -39.37 -32.17 -4.20
CA LYS A 715 -39.75 -33.04 -5.33
C LYS A 715 -41.11 -32.71 -5.94
N GLY A 716 -42.10 -32.31 -5.15
CA GLY A 716 -43.42 -31.92 -5.67
C GLY A 716 -43.38 -30.72 -6.61
N TYR A 717 -42.63 -29.68 -6.23
CA TYR A 717 -42.46 -28.47 -7.05
C TYR A 717 -41.60 -28.73 -8.28
N VAL A 718 -40.48 -29.44 -8.12
CA VAL A 718 -39.58 -29.83 -9.24
C VAL A 718 -40.35 -30.64 -10.30
N VAL A 719 -41.17 -31.60 -9.86
CA VAL A 719 -41.97 -32.42 -10.76
C VAL A 719 -43.02 -31.61 -11.52
N SER A 720 -43.65 -30.62 -10.87
CA SER A 720 -44.63 -29.77 -11.55
C SER A 720 -44.03 -29.02 -12.75
N GLY A 721 -42.72 -28.75 -12.71
CA GLY A 721 -41.96 -28.08 -13.78
C GLY A 721 -41.86 -28.86 -15.09
N PHE A 722 -42.14 -30.16 -15.11
CA PHE A 722 -42.24 -30.93 -16.37
C PHE A 722 -43.44 -30.51 -17.23
N SER A 723 -44.42 -29.79 -16.67
CA SER A 723 -45.63 -29.38 -17.37
C SER A 723 -45.39 -28.28 -18.41
N SER A 724 -44.38 -27.43 -18.24
CA SER A 724 -44.05 -26.33 -19.16
C SER A 724 -42.75 -26.58 -19.92
N ALA A 725 -42.69 -26.16 -21.18
CA ALA A 725 -41.52 -26.37 -22.04
C ALA A 725 -40.28 -25.61 -21.55
N SER A 726 -40.45 -24.41 -20.99
CA SER A 726 -39.34 -23.58 -20.49
C SER A 726 -38.70 -24.10 -19.20
N THR A 727 -39.45 -24.89 -18.41
CA THR A 727 -39.03 -25.41 -17.10
C THR A 727 -38.68 -26.89 -17.09
N CYS A 728 -39.08 -27.62 -18.13
CA CYS A 728 -38.93 -29.07 -18.22
C CYS A 728 -37.46 -29.51 -18.20
N GLU A 729 -36.59 -28.84 -18.96
CA GLU A 729 -35.15 -29.14 -18.99
C GLU A 729 -34.47 -28.89 -17.64
N LEU A 730 -34.81 -27.78 -16.96
CA LEU A 730 -34.28 -27.45 -15.64
C LEU A 730 -34.71 -28.48 -14.59
N SER A 731 -35.98 -28.89 -14.64
CA SER A 731 -36.54 -29.93 -13.76
C SER A 731 -35.84 -31.28 -13.99
N ALA A 732 -35.61 -31.65 -15.26
CA ALA A 732 -34.87 -32.86 -15.61
C ALA A 732 -33.43 -32.84 -15.07
N ASN A 733 -32.75 -31.69 -15.16
CA ASN A 733 -31.39 -31.55 -14.65
C ASN A 733 -31.31 -31.68 -13.12
N ILE A 734 -32.26 -31.11 -12.38
CA ILE A 734 -32.36 -31.30 -10.92
C ILE A 734 -32.57 -32.78 -10.57
N VAL A 735 -33.48 -33.46 -11.27
CA VAL A 735 -33.76 -34.89 -11.05
C VAL A 735 -32.53 -35.74 -11.35
N LYS A 736 -31.78 -35.47 -12.42
CA LYS A 736 -30.52 -36.17 -12.72
C LYS A 736 -29.51 -36.06 -11.59
N VAL A 737 -29.32 -34.86 -11.05
CA VAL A 737 -28.42 -34.63 -9.92
C VAL A 737 -28.89 -35.40 -8.68
N ALA A 738 -30.19 -35.38 -8.40
CA ALA A 738 -30.76 -36.14 -7.29
C ALA A 738 -30.62 -37.66 -7.46
N LEU A 739 -30.77 -38.19 -8.68
CA LEU A 739 -30.61 -39.63 -8.97
C LEU A 739 -29.18 -40.11 -8.71
N VAL A 740 -28.18 -39.35 -9.13
CA VAL A 740 -26.77 -39.63 -8.82
C VAL A 740 -26.54 -39.65 -7.31
N ALA A 741 -27.13 -38.69 -6.59
CA ALA A 741 -27.01 -38.65 -5.14
C ALA A 741 -27.73 -39.80 -4.42
N LEU A 742 -28.82 -40.30 -5.01
CA LEU A 742 -29.64 -41.39 -4.48
C LEU A 742 -29.16 -42.78 -4.92
N ASP A 743 -28.06 -42.87 -5.68
CA ASP A 743 -27.50 -44.16 -6.07
C ASP A 743 -27.11 -44.98 -4.82
N GLY A 744 -27.56 -46.24 -4.77
CA GLY A 744 -27.47 -47.13 -3.60
C GLY A 744 -28.47 -46.86 -2.45
N SER A 745 -29.37 -45.87 -2.56
CA SER A 745 -30.47 -45.65 -1.61
C SER A 745 -31.69 -46.53 -1.91
N GLU A 746 -32.48 -46.88 -0.90
CA GLU A 746 -33.78 -47.54 -1.06
C GLU A 746 -34.86 -46.62 -1.65
N ILE A 747 -34.64 -45.31 -1.65
CA ILE A 747 -35.59 -44.31 -2.13
C ILE A 747 -35.69 -44.36 -3.66
N ASP A 748 -36.88 -44.65 -4.16
CA ASP A 748 -37.19 -44.68 -5.59
C ASP A 748 -37.92 -43.40 -6.03
N VAL A 749 -37.18 -42.52 -6.72
CA VAL A 749 -37.70 -41.26 -7.27
C VAL A 749 -38.88 -41.49 -8.22
N PHE A 750 -38.85 -42.59 -8.97
CA PHE A 750 -39.84 -42.89 -10.01
C PHE A 750 -41.17 -43.43 -9.46
N GLN A 751 -41.24 -43.74 -8.16
CA GLN A 751 -42.49 -44.11 -7.48
C GLN A 751 -43.28 -42.90 -6.98
N HIS A 752 -42.73 -41.69 -7.08
CA HIS A 752 -43.43 -40.49 -6.65
C HIS A 752 -44.71 -40.28 -7.49
N ALA A 753 -45.89 -40.38 -6.87
CA ALA A 753 -47.17 -40.39 -7.57
C ALA A 753 -47.37 -39.17 -8.49
N ALA A 754 -47.00 -37.97 -8.04
CA ALA A 754 -47.12 -36.76 -8.86
C ALA A 754 -46.17 -36.78 -10.08
N LEU A 755 -45.01 -37.46 -9.98
CA LEU A 755 -44.11 -37.63 -11.13
C LEU A 755 -44.78 -38.51 -12.17
N VAL A 756 -45.28 -39.68 -11.76
CA VAL A 756 -45.98 -40.61 -12.66
C VAL A 756 -47.18 -39.95 -13.32
N GLU A 757 -48.00 -39.19 -12.58
CA GLU A 757 -49.14 -38.46 -13.13
C GLU A 757 -48.71 -37.39 -14.15
N THR A 758 -47.63 -36.67 -13.88
CA THR A 758 -47.10 -35.65 -14.80
C THR A 758 -46.52 -36.29 -16.06
N LEU A 759 -45.82 -37.42 -15.92
CA LEU A 759 -45.30 -38.19 -17.05
C LEU A 759 -46.43 -38.76 -17.90
N GLN A 760 -47.51 -39.26 -17.29
CA GLN A 760 -48.71 -39.74 -18.00
C GLN A 760 -49.29 -38.64 -18.91
N LYS A 761 -49.37 -37.40 -18.42
CA LYS A 761 -49.86 -36.24 -19.20
C LYS A 761 -48.95 -35.86 -20.38
N LEU A 762 -47.67 -36.27 -20.35
CA LEU A 762 -46.71 -36.00 -21.44
C LEU A 762 -46.68 -37.10 -22.49
N VAL A 763 -47.28 -38.28 -22.24
CA VAL A 763 -47.39 -39.35 -23.23
C VAL A 763 -48.33 -38.88 -24.35
N SER A 764 -47.77 -38.63 -25.52
CA SER A 764 -48.54 -38.23 -26.70
C SER A 764 -47.92 -38.79 -27.98
N ARG A 765 -48.70 -38.81 -29.06
CA ARG A 765 -48.21 -39.19 -30.40
C ARG A 765 -47.27 -38.14 -31.01
N ASN A 766 -47.14 -36.96 -30.39
CA ASN A 766 -46.28 -35.89 -30.87
C ASN A 766 -44.83 -36.10 -30.40
N VAL A 767 -44.05 -36.79 -31.22
CA VAL A 767 -42.62 -37.06 -31.01
C VAL A 767 -41.77 -35.79 -31.04
N GLU A 768 -42.28 -34.67 -31.57
CA GLU A 768 -41.58 -33.39 -31.60
C GLU A 768 -41.77 -32.55 -30.32
N ASP A 769 -42.58 -33.02 -29.35
CA ASP A 769 -42.73 -32.31 -28.07
C ASP A 769 -41.40 -32.35 -27.29
N ILE A 770 -40.79 -31.18 -27.14
CA ILE A 770 -39.51 -30.96 -26.43
C ILE A 770 -39.57 -31.52 -25.01
N ARG A 771 -40.72 -31.42 -24.33
CA ARG A 771 -40.88 -31.95 -22.97
C ARG A 771 -40.79 -33.47 -22.96
N GLN A 772 -41.43 -34.12 -23.94
CA GLN A 772 -41.40 -35.57 -24.11
C GLN A 772 -39.98 -36.06 -24.41
N GLN A 773 -39.27 -35.38 -25.33
CA GLN A 773 -37.87 -35.66 -25.65
C GLN A 773 -36.96 -35.52 -24.43
N THR A 774 -37.12 -34.43 -23.66
CA THR A 774 -36.32 -34.14 -22.47
C THR A 774 -36.49 -35.19 -21.39
N VAL A 775 -37.74 -35.57 -21.08
CA VAL A 775 -38.05 -36.61 -20.10
C VAL A 775 -37.53 -37.97 -20.54
N VAL A 776 -37.74 -38.36 -21.79
CA VAL A 776 -37.28 -39.66 -22.30
C VAL A 776 -35.76 -39.74 -22.25
N LYS A 777 -35.06 -38.67 -22.63
CA LYS A 777 -33.61 -38.56 -22.46
C LYS A 777 -33.19 -38.70 -21.00
N MET A 778 -33.86 -38.01 -20.08
CA MET A 778 -33.60 -38.12 -18.64
C MET A 778 -33.76 -39.56 -18.13
N LEU A 779 -34.83 -40.25 -18.52
CA LEU A 779 -35.07 -41.65 -18.15
C LEU A 779 -34.02 -42.58 -18.75
N HIS A 780 -33.60 -42.33 -20.00
CA HIS A 780 -32.57 -43.12 -20.66
C HIS A 780 -31.21 -42.94 -19.95
N ASP A 781 -30.83 -41.70 -19.65
CA ASP A 781 -29.63 -41.40 -18.87
C ASP A 781 -29.68 -42.11 -17.50
N ALA A 782 -30.85 -42.11 -16.85
CA ALA A 782 -31.05 -42.80 -15.58
C ALA A 782 -30.98 -44.33 -15.69
N HIS A 783 -31.43 -44.91 -16.81
CA HIS A 783 -31.36 -46.34 -17.07
C HIS A 783 -29.91 -46.83 -17.18
N VAL A 784 -29.01 -45.99 -17.70
CA VAL A 784 -27.58 -46.31 -17.91
C VAL A 784 -26.73 -46.10 -16.64
N LEU A 785 -27.24 -45.40 -15.61
CA LEU A 785 -26.49 -45.14 -14.36
C LEU A 785 -26.09 -46.40 -13.58
N GLY A 786 -26.93 -47.43 -13.57
CA GLY A 786 -26.66 -48.68 -12.84
C GLY A 786 -27.83 -49.67 -12.86
N ALA A 787 -27.57 -50.94 -12.55
CA ALA A 787 -28.56 -52.02 -12.68
C ALA A 787 -29.82 -51.81 -11.84
N GLY A 788 -29.69 -51.27 -10.62
CA GLY A 788 -30.85 -50.95 -9.77
C GLY A 788 -31.67 -49.76 -10.29
N SER A 789 -31.02 -48.78 -10.92
CA SER A 789 -31.72 -47.65 -11.57
C SER A 789 -32.44 -48.09 -12.85
N ALA A 790 -31.83 -49.00 -13.62
CA ALA A 790 -32.43 -49.59 -14.81
C ALA A 790 -33.77 -50.28 -14.52
N GLU A 791 -33.84 -51.08 -13.44
CA GLU A 791 -35.06 -51.75 -12.99
C GLU A 791 -36.15 -50.75 -12.59
N ARG A 792 -35.80 -49.70 -11.84
CA ARG A 792 -36.73 -48.65 -11.41
C ARG A 792 -37.31 -47.87 -12.60
N VAL A 793 -36.47 -47.53 -13.58
CA VAL A 793 -36.91 -46.87 -14.82
C VAL A 793 -37.86 -47.76 -15.60
N LEU A 794 -37.51 -49.03 -15.85
CA LEU A 794 -38.38 -49.96 -16.58
C LEU A 794 -39.72 -50.16 -15.87
N ARG A 795 -39.72 -50.28 -14.55
CA ARG A 795 -40.94 -50.35 -13.75
C ARG A 795 -41.80 -49.10 -13.92
N CYS A 796 -41.21 -47.91 -13.91
CA CYS A 796 -41.92 -46.66 -14.15
C CYS A 796 -42.55 -46.61 -15.54
N VAL A 797 -41.80 -46.97 -16.58
CA VAL A 797 -42.30 -46.98 -17.98
C VAL A 797 -43.42 -48.02 -18.15
N ASN A 798 -43.29 -49.21 -17.55
CA ASN A 798 -44.35 -50.23 -17.54
C ASN A 798 -45.61 -49.75 -16.81
N ASN A 799 -45.46 -49.02 -15.71
CA ASN A 799 -46.59 -48.41 -15.03
C ASN A 799 -47.29 -47.38 -15.93
N LEU A 800 -46.53 -46.51 -16.61
CA LEU A 800 -47.08 -45.56 -17.59
C LEU A 800 -47.80 -46.26 -18.74
N ARG A 801 -47.26 -47.37 -19.26
CA ARG A 801 -47.92 -48.21 -20.28
C ARG A 801 -49.29 -48.69 -19.82
N SER A 802 -49.43 -49.09 -18.56
CA SER A 802 -50.70 -49.58 -18.01
C SER A 802 -51.74 -48.47 -17.76
N MET A 803 -51.29 -47.21 -17.61
CA MET A 803 -52.14 -46.06 -17.31
C MET A 803 -52.56 -45.25 -18.55
N CYS A 804 -51.97 -45.52 -19.71
CA CYS A 804 -52.22 -44.81 -20.96
C CYS A 804 -52.99 -45.67 -21.98
N ASP A 805 -53.65 -45.00 -22.92
CA ASP A 805 -54.23 -45.66 -24.09
C ASP A 805 -53.14 -46.39 -24.91
N VAL A 806 -53.41 -47.63 -25.31
CA VAL A 806 -52.43 -48.54 -25.91
C VAL A 806 -51.86 -47.98 -27.22
N ASP A 807 -52.71 -47.41 -28.07
CA ASP A 807 -52.29 -46.87 -29.37
C ASP A 807 -51.49 -45.58 -29.21
N THR A 808 -51.86 -44.76 -28.24
CA THR A 808 -51.17 -43.51 -27.92
C THR A 808 -49.80 -43.76 -27.30
N PHE A 809 -49.69 -44.73 -26.40
CA PHE A 809 -48.41 -45.12 -25.79
C PHE A 809 -47.46 -45.74 -26.83
N LYS A 810 -47.94 -46.66 -27.68
CA LYS A 810 -47.13 -47.28 -28.76
C LYS A 810 -46.54 -46.27 -29.73
N SER A 811 -47.27 -45.17 -29.97
CA SER A 811 -46.84 -44.09 -30.86
C SER A 811 -46.03 -42.99 -30.17
N SER A 812 -45.72 -43.15 -28.88
CA SER A 812 -44.98 -42.17 -28.07
C SER A 812 -43.47 -42.44 -28.07
N LEU A 813 -42.66 -41.43 -27.76
CA LEU A 813 -41.21 -41.57 -27.60
C LEU A 813 -40.83 -42.54 -26.48
N PHE A 814 -41.67 -42.70 -25.45
CA PHE A 814 -41.42 -43.62 -24.36
C PHE A 814 -41.39 -45.08 -24.82
N SER A 815 -42.30 -45.47 -25.73
CA SER A 815 -42.32 -46.82 -26.30
C SER A 815 -41.16 -47.06 -27.27
N ILE A 816 -40.77 -46.03 -28.02
CA ILE A 816 -39.69 -46.10 -29.01
C ILE A 816 -38.32 -46.25 -28.30
N ALA A 817 -38.10 -45.50 -27.22
CA ALA A 817 -36.78 -45.43 -26.57
C ALA A 817 -36.44 -46.63 -25.67
N PHE A 818 -37.43 -47.35 -25.15
CA PHE A 818 -37.22 -48.44 -24.18
C PHE A 818 -37.57 -49.83 -24.72
N GLU A 819 -37.87 -49.95 -26.03
CA GLU A 819 -38.17 -51.20 -26.74
C GLU A 819 -38.94 -52.21 -25.88
N LEU A 820 -40.03 -51.75 -25.26
CA LEU A 820 -40.89 -52.65 -24.52
C LEU A 820 -41.62 -53.52 -25.54
N ASP A 821 -41.13 -54.74 -25.73
CA ASP A 821 -41.71 -55.71 -26.65
C ASP A 821 -43.24 -55.79 -26.51
N GLY A 822 -43.86 -56.03 -27.66
CA GLY A 822 -45.29 -55.96 -27.98
C GLY A 822 -46.25 -56.48 -26.94
#